data_AF-A0AAE0BMR9-F1
#
_entry.id   AF-A0AAE0BMR9-F1
#
_cell.length_a   1.000
_cell.length_b   1.000
_cell.length_c   1.000
_cell.angle_alpha   90.00
_cell.angle_beta   90.00
_cell.angle_gamma   90.00
#
_symmetry.space_group_name_H-M   'P 1'
#
loop_
_entity.id
_entity.type
_entity.pdbx_description
1 polymer ?
#
loop_
_entity_poly.entity_id
_entity_poly.type
_entity_poly.pdbx_seq_one_letter_code
_entity_poly.pdbx_strand_id
1 'polypeptide(L)'
;MNFSISSHRTAPALPRKRSGRVLYASEGDGMTTRNHELPRKKPMDTTSLRLDLKIHRISTQNPHKFTSASSLLGSSCARFSKGTVVFGAWHGVIFKRFATKAISITAALPEAMAPLVDESRVRELQGGKVKPGAVVYWCSRDQRVNDNWALLYAAEKAQESGSPLAVVFNLVPKFLGAGARQFGFMLRGIREMAAELEQRGIKFALLEGDPVETLPKFVEASKATLLVTDMSPLRLGLQWREGVANAISIPFHEVDAHNVVPVWEASDKKEVGARTLRGRLAKHYPQYLVEFPELPAVKADWPATDAFPPAPDWDSLIDMVVSAGSAVPEVAWAIPGERAALAATHAYLNSRLSLYEHRNKPEKPQALSGLSPYLHFGQVSGQRVALEAKKFSKSQSKAVESFVEELVVRRELSDNFCFYEKNYDKLEGQTYQWALDTLAAHAQDKRPYVYSLEKLEQARTHDDLWNTAQLEMVYGGKMHGFMRMYWAKKILEWTASPEQALEYAIYLNDKYQLDGRDPNGYVGCLWSIAGVHDQGWKERDVFGKIRYMTYDGCKKKFDIPAYAARVKKLVAAVKSDPSAISAVANPGGFTPGAGSAASAGAKTPAKAAGKGTGGTGSGGSSKAEKAPLGPPCDKETLLKLTSAATAAAKESSEGTAGADVRAADALRALQRENISAALLADTQVGKQIKKLCKHKEASIAAAGKDLITQWQKTVLKAAS
;
A
#
# COMPACT_ATOMS: atom_id res chain seq x y z
N MET A 1 35.72 -8.19 -1.20
CA MET A 1 36.73 -8.98 -1.95
C MET A 1 36.68 -8.55 -3.41
N ASN A 2 37.83 -8.32 -4.05
CA ASN A 2 37.89 -7.89 -5.46
C ASN A 2 37.81 -9.08 -6.40
N PHE A 3 36.98 -9.01 -7.45
CA PHE A 3 37.09 -9.91 -8.59
C PHE A 3 37.03 -9.16 -9.93
N SER A 4 37.97 -9.52 -10.80
CA SER A 4 38.21 -8.86 -12.08
C SER A 4 37.18 -9.28 -13.14
N ILE A 5 36.85 -8.34 -14.01
CA ILE A 5 36.13 -8.60 -15.26
C ILE A 5 37.11 -9.29 -16.22
N SER A 6 36.67 -10.35 -16.90
CA SER A 6 37.31 -10.84 -18.13
C SER A 6 36.24 -11.12 -19.19
N SER A 7 36.46 -10.57 -20.37
CA SER A 7 35.56 -10.65 -21.51
C SER A 7 36.06 -11.69 -22.53
N HIS A 8 35.17 -12.03 -23.47
CA HIS A 8 35.38 -12.86 -24.67
C HIS A 8 35.23 -14.38 -24.53
N ARG A 9 34.22 -14.92 -25.22
CA ARG A 9 34.48 -15.72 -26.45
C ARG A 9 33.28 -15.70 -27.39
N THR A 10 33.59 -15.73 -28.69
CA THR A 10 32.65 -15.69 -29.83
C THR A 10 32.48 -17.05 -30.49
N ALA A 11 31.40 -17.16 -31.28
CA ALA A 11 31.22 -17.99 -32.48
C ALA A 11 30.58 -19.39 -32.29
N PRO A 12 30.06 -20.03 -33.37
CA PRO A 12 29.87 -19.56 -34.75
C PRO A 12 28.41 -19.68 -35.29
N ALA A 13 28.19 -19.18 -36.51
CA ALA A 13 26.98 -19.42 -37.31
C ALA A 13 27.27 -20.37 -38.48
N LEU A 14 26.24 -21.02 -39.06
CA LEU A 14 26.08 -21.58 -40.44
C LEU A 14 24.99 -22.69 -40.42
N PRO A 15 24.39 -23.12 -41.56
CA PRO A 15 24.16 -22.43 -42.84
C PRO A 15 22.69 -22.49 -43.33
N ARG A 16 22.34 -21.68 -44.34
CA ARG A 16 21.10 -21.84 -45.15
C ARG A 16 21.26 -22.95 -46.19
N LYS A 17 20.17 -23.67 -46.52
CA LYS A 17 19.99 -24.34 -47.83
C LYS A 17 18.66 -23.94 -48.48
N ARG A 18 18.67 -23.86 -49.82
CA ARG A 18 17.53 -23.55 -50.71
C ARG A 18 17.06 -24.82 -51.42
N SER A 19 15.75 -25.00 -51.58
CA SER A 19 15.03 -25.60 -52.74
C SER A 19 13.61 -26.01 -52.29
N GLY A 20 12.53 -25.86 -53.05
CA GLY A 20 12.38 -25.36 -54.43
C GLY A 20 10.92 -25.00 -54.76
N ARG A 21 10.67 -24.59 -56.01
CA ARG A 21 9.33 -24.18 -56.52
C ARG A 21 8.40 -25.37 -56.73
N VAL A 22 7.09 -25.13 -56.62
CA VAL A 22 6.06 -25.61 -57.57
C VAL A 22 5.16 -24.42 -57.96
N LEU A 23 4.60 -24.44 -59.17
CA LEU A 23 3.86 -23.36 -59.85
C LEU A 23 2.36 -23.69 -60.04
N TYR A 24 1.66 -22.79 -60.74
CA TYR A 24 0.25 -22.72 -61.18
C TYR A 24 -0.63 -21.83 -60.27
N ALA A 25 -1.14 -20.64 -60.68
CA ALA A 25 -1.83 -20.21 -61.92
C ALA A 25 -3.21 -20.87 -62.10
N SER A 26 -4.30 -20.21 -62.49
CA SER A 26 -4.60 -18.78 -62.76
C SER A 26 -6.15 -18.61 -62.84
N GLU A 27 -6.65 -17.47 -63.34
CA GLU A 27 -8.08 -17.19 -63.67
C GLU A 27 -9.00 -16.88 -62.46
N GLY A 28 -9.99 -15.99 -62.57
CA GLY A 28 -10.37 -15.06 -63.66
C GLY A 28 -11.80 -14.51 -63.46
N ASP A 29 -12.00 -13.20 -63.66
CA ASP A 29 -13.27 -12.46 -63.79
C ASP A 29 -14.32 -12.59 -62.64
N GLY A 30 -15.34 -11.74 -62.48
CA GLY A 30 -15.77 -10.51 -63.16
C GLY A 30 -17.20 -10.10 -62.73
N MET A 31 -17.68 -8.92 -63.13
CA MET A 31 -19.08 -8.42 -63.07
C MET A 31 -19.75 -8.00 -61.72
N THR A 32 -19.59 -6.70 -61.40
CA THR A 32 -20.65 -5.68 -61.22
C THR A 32 -21.96 -5.91 -60.40
N THR A 33 -22.10 -5.11 -59.34
CA THR A 33 -23.26 -4.28 -58.94
C THR A 33 -24.68 -4.87 -58.75
N ARG A 34 -25.27 -4.63 -57.55
CA ARG A 34 -26.58 -3.99 -57.41
C ARG A 34 -26.76 -3.30 -56.05
N ASN A 35 -27.51 -2.21 -56.04
CA ASN A 35 -27.79 -1.38 -54.86
C ASN A 35 -28.79 -2.04 -53.90
N HIS A 36 -28.67 -1.74 -52.61
CA HIS A 36 -29.84 -1.44 -51.77
C HIS A 36 -29.50 -0.38 -50.72
N GLU A 37 -30.23 0.73 -50.76
CA GLU A 37 -30.17 1.80 -49.75
C GLU A 37 -31.18 1.59 -48.61
N LEU A 38 -31.03 2.43 -47.59
CA LEU A 38 -32.00 2.85 -46.55
C LEU A 38 -31.97 2.09 -45.20
N PRO A 39 -32.21 2.79 -44.07
CA PRO A 39 -31.95 4.21 -43.82
C PRO A 39 -31.30 4.54 -42.46
N ARG A 40 -30.73 5.75 -42.36
CA ARG A 40 -30.35 6.37 -41.08
C ARG A 40 -31.59 6.74 -40.27
N LYS A 41 -31.57 6.54 -38.95
CA LYS A 41 -32.42 7.28 -37.99
C LYS A 41 -31.57 8.11 -37.01
N LYS A 42 -32.02 9.33 -36.75
CA LYS A 42 -31.46 10.28 -35.77
C LYS A 42 -32.07 10.02 -34.36
N PRO A 43 -31.52 10.61 -33.28
CA PRO A 43 -31.79 10.17 -31.91
C PRO A 43 -33.13 10.66 -31.36
N MET A 44 -33.61 10.02 -30.29
CA MET A 44 -34.65 10.55 -29.39
C MET A 44 -34.13 10.67 -27.96
N ASP A 45 -34.79 11.56 -27.23
CA ASP A 45 -34.45 12.07 -25.91
C ASP A 45 -35.04 11.20 -24.76
N THR A 46 -34.60 11.54 -23.57
CA THR A 46 -34.89 10.99 -22.24
C THR A 46 -36.37 10.84 -21.87
N THR A 47 -36.69 9.74 -21.16
CA THR A 47 -37.71 9.77 -20.10
C THR A 47 -37.43 8.70 -19.04
N SER A 48 -37.83 8.97 -17.80
CA SER A 48 -37.51 8.17 -16.61
C SER A 48 -38.38 6.94 -16.43
N LEU A 49 -37.80 5.84 -15.95
CA LEU A 49 -38.53 4.77 -15.27
C LEU A 49 -37.91 4.52 -13.88
N ARG A 50 -38.66 4.92 -12.84
CA ARG A 50 -38.43 4.47 -11.46
C ARG A 50 -39.12 3.12 -11.27
N LEU A 51 -38.46 2.19 -10.58
CA LEU A 51 -39.15 1.06 -9.94
C LEU A 51 -39.46 1.43 -8.49
N ASP A 52 -40.74 1.57 -8.15
CA ASP A 52 -41.21 1.72 -6.78
C ASP A 52 -41.41 0.34 -6.14
N LEU A 53 -40.64 0.04 -5.08
CA LEU A 53 -40.92 -1.08 -4.18
C LEU A 53 -41.53 -0.55 -2.88
N LYS A 54 -42.84 -0.71 -2.74
CA LYS A 54 -43.60 -0.40 -1.52
C LYS A 54 -43.27 -1.42 -0.43
N ILE A 55 -42.73 -0.97 0.70
CA ILE A 55 -42.74 -1.73 1.96
C ILE A 55 -43.68 -1.02 2.94
N HIS A 56 -44.64 -1.76 3.49
CA HIS A 56 -45.61 -1.22 4.45
C HIS A 56 -44.97 -0.93 5.80
N ARG A 57 -45.35 0.22 6.39
CA ARG A 57 -45.16 0.49 7.82
C ARG A 57 -46.17 -0.32 8.63
N ILE A 58 -45.70 -0.98 9.68
CA ILE A 58 -46.51 -1.21 10.88
C ILE A 58 -45.84 -0.46 12.03
N SER A 59 -46.66 0.23 12.81
CA SER A 59 -46.28 1.06 13.95
C SER A 59 -47.00 0.53 15.17
N THR A 60 -46.32 0.38 16.29
CA THR A 60 -46.89 0.60 17.63
C THR A 60 -45.79 0.92 18.64
N GLN A 61 -46.19 1.50 19.78
CA GLN A 61 -45.34 2.26 20.68
C GLN A 61 -44.89 1.46 21.92
N ASN A 62 -43.89 2.03 22.59
CA ASN A 62 -43.43 1.76 23.97
C ASN A 62 -44.61 1.74 24.99
N PRO A 63 -44.48 1.04 26.15
CA PRO A 63 -43.99 1.78 27.33
C PRO A 63 -43.17 1.00 28.41
N HIS A 64 -42.20 1.73 28.99
CA HIS A 64 -41.78 1.81 30.41
C HIS A 64 -41.45 0.60 31.34
N LYS A 65 -40.17 0.62 31.80
CA LYS A 65 -39.62 0.57 33.19
C LYS A 65 -39.88 -0.63 34.16
N PHE A 66 -38.80 -0.89 34.96
CA PHE A 66 -38.61 -1.54 36.28
C PHE A 66 -37.58 -2.70 36.19
N THR A 67 -36.26 -2.52 36.45
CA THR A 67 -35.47 -2.37 37.72
C THR A 67 -35.27 -3.63 38.59
N SER A 68 -33.99 -4.00 38.78
CA SER A 68 -33.41 -4.82 39.89
C SER A 68 -33.85 -6.30 39.97
N ALA A 69 -33.15 -7.22 40.66
CA ALA A 69 -31.92 -7.17 41.45
C ALA A 69 -31.12 -8.49 41.33
N SER A 70 -29.89 -8.52 41.85
CA SER A 70 -29.05 -9.74 41.94
C SER A 70 -28.77 -10.13 43.40
N SER A 71 -29.00 -11.41 43.74
CA SER A 71 -28.61 -12.08 45.00
C SER A 71 -29.05 -13.55 44.93
N LEU A 72 -28.48 -14.55 45.63
CA LEU A 72 -27.24 -14.69 46.40
C LEU A 72 -26.90 -16.21 46.50
N LEU A 73 -25.66 -16.49 46.93
CA LEU A 73 -25.08 -17.76 47.46
C LEU A 73 -26.09 -18.76 48.12
N GLY A 74 -25.88 -20.08 48.18
CA GLY A 74 -24.67 -20.87 47.91
C GLY A 74 -24.78 -22.36 48.35
N SER A 75 -23.74 -23.10 47.97
CA SER A 75 -23.13 -24.34 48.50
C SER A 75 -23.78 -25.17 49.63
N SER A 76 -23.95 -26.49 49.38
CA SER A 76 -23.44 -27.60 50.24
C SER A 76 -23.57 -28.98 49.57
N CYS A 77 -22.86 -29.99 50.09
CA CYS A 77 -22.54 -31.26 49.40
C CYS A 77 -22.86 -32.51 50.24
N ALA A 78 -23.44 -33.59 49.67
CA ALA A 78 -23.62 -34.90 50.35
C ALA A 78 -23.80 -36.13 49.41
N ARG A 79 -22.67 -36.74 49.03
CA ARG A 79 -22.28 -38.19 49.04
C ARG A 79 -23.29 -39.39 49.13
N PHE A 80 -22.95 -40.46 48.37
CA PHE A 80 -23.21 -41.94 48.51
C PHE A 80 -24.65 -42.51 48.28
N SER A 81 -24.89 -43.80 47.91
CA SER A 81 -24.18 -44.82 47.07
C SER A 81 -24.97 -46.16 46.89
N LYS A 82 -24.69 -46.94 45.82
CA LYS A 82 -24.75 -48.45 45.65
C LYS A 82 -26.08 -49.25 45.44
N GLY A 83 -25.97 -50.34 44.65
CA GLY A 83 -26.91 -51.49 44.44
C GLY A 83 -27.90 -51.31 43.26
N THR A 84 -28.02 -52.12 42.18
CA THR A 84 -27.62 -53.49 41.72
C THR A 84 -28.58 -54.66 42.07
N VAL A 85 -28.90 -55.50 41.04
CA VAL A 85 -29.67 -56.80 41.00
C VAL A 85 -31.22 -56.69 40.83
N VAL A 86 -31.98 -57.53 40.07
CA VAL A 86 -31.85 -58.17 38.73
C VAL A 86 -33.19 -58.82 38.22
N PHE A 87 -33.47 -58.88 36.89
CA PHE A 87 -34.58 -59.61 36.16
C PHE A 87 -36.07 -59.26 36.52
N GLY A 88 -37.11 -59.42 35.67
CA GLY A 88 -37.23 -59.79 34.25
C GLY A 88 -38.71 -59.95 33.77
N ALA A 89 -38.93 -60.03 32.44
CA ALA A 89 -40.12 -60.53 31.69
C ALA A 89 -41.42 -59.68 31.46
N TRP A 90 -41.60 -59.31 30.17
CA TRP A 90 -42.79 -59.46 29.28
C TRP A 90 -44.05 -58.54 29.30
N HIS A 91 -44.21 -57.86 28.14
CA HIS A 91 -45.44 -57.43 27.41
C HIS A 91 -46.41 -56.35 27.98
N GLY A 92 -46.67 -55.30 27.18
CA GLY A 92 -47.83 -54.39 27.36
C GLY A 92 -47.66 -52.93 26.90
N VAL A 93 -47.92 -52.66 25.62
CA VAL A 93 -48.06 -51.33 24.96
C VAL A 93 -48.98 -50.38 25.77
N ILE A 94 -48.69 -49.09 26.09
CA ILE A 94 -48.81 -47.86 25.25
C ILE A 94 -48.30 -46.60 26.03
N PHE A 95 -47.54 -45.71 25.37
CA PHE A 95 -47.28 -44.28 25.64
C PHE A 95 -47.09 -43.70 27.08
N LYS A 96 -45.86 -43.23 27.37
CA LYS A 96 -45.57 -41.80 27.62
C LYS A 96 -44.07 -41.48 27.51
N ARG A 97 -43.71 -40.49 26.69
CA ARG A 97 -42.32 -40.02 26.50
C ARG A 97 -41.85 -39.18 27.70
N PHE A 98 -40.98 -39.76 28.53
CA PHE A 98 -39.96 -39.00 29.27
C PHE A 98 -38.60 -39.59 28.91
N ALA A 99 -37.92 -38.98 27.93
CA ALA A 99 -36.56 -39.36 27.55
C ALA A 99 -35.57 -38.56 28.38
N THR A 100 -34.96 -39.21 29.37
CA THR A 100 -33.94 -38.65 30.24
C THR A 100 -32.74 -38.15 29.42
N LYS A 101 -32.24 -36.95 29.73
CA LYS A 101 -31.00 -36.42 29.15
C LYS A 101 -29.82 -37.31 29.55
N ALA A 102 -29.40 -38.21 28.67
CA ALA A 102 -28.07 -38.81 28.74
C ALA A 102 -27.05 -37.72 28.35
N ILE A 103 -26.37 -37.14 29.34
CA ILE A 103 -25.24 -36.25 29.08
C ILE A 103 -24.06 -37.13 28.66
N SER A 104 -23.94 -37.37 27.35
CA SER A 104 -22.68 -37.78 26.77
C SER A 104 -21.70 -36.63 26.98
N ILE A 105 -20.72 -36.81 27.87
CA ILE A 105 -19.50 -35.99 27.86
C ILE A 105 -18.64 -36.49 26.69
N THR A 106 -19.15 -36.24 25.48
CA THR A 106 -18.30 -36.13 24.31
C THR A 106 -17.48 -34.88 24.57
N ALA A 107 -16.17 -35.04 24.75
CA ALA A 107 -15.26 -33.90 24.69
C ALA A 107 -15.54 -33.19 23.36
N ALA A 108 -16.01 -31.94 23.43
CA ALA A 108 -16.27 -31.18 22.22
C ALA A 108 -14.94 -31.09 21.47
N LEU A 109 -14.89 -31.71 20.29
CA LEU A 109 -13.90 -31.33 19.28
C LEU A 109 -13.99 -29.81 19.18
N PRO A 110 -12.87 -29.07 19.25
CA PRO A 110 -12.92 -27.62 19.12
C PRO A 110 -13.69 -27.29 17.83
N GLU A 111 -14.69 -26.43 17.93
CA GLU A 111 -15.38 -25.93 16.73
C GLU A 111 -14.29 -25.47 15.76
N ALA A 112 -14.28 -26.05 14.55
CA ALA A 112 -13.28 -25.72 13.55
C ALA A 112 -13.34 -24.21 13.34
N MET A 113 -12.31 -23.50 13.78
CA MET A 113 -12.27 -22.04 13.67
C MET A 113 -12.44 -21.70 12.20
N ALA A 114 -13.33 -20.75 11.89
CA ALA A 114 -13.46 -20.25 10.53
C ALA A 114 -12.08 -19.75 10.08
N PRO A 115 -11.64 -20.09 8.84
CA PRO A 115 -10.31 -19.72 8.38
C PRO A 115 -10.13 -18.20 8.42
N LEU A 116 -8.98 -17.77 8.94
CA LEU A 116 -8.53 -16.38 9.01
C LEU A 116 -8.25 -15.83 7.61
N VAL A 117 -7.86 -16.70 6.67
CA VAL A 117 -7.56 -16.34 5.28
C VAL A 117 -8.49 -17.10 4.34
N ASP A 118 -9.10 -16.37 3.40
CA ASP A 118 -9.87 -17.00 2.31
C ASP A 118 -8.92 -17.83 1.44
N GLU A 119 -9.09 -19.15 1.41
CA GLU A 119 -8.20 -20.10 0.71
C GLU A 119 -8.07 -19.81 -0.80
N SER A 120 -9.01 -19.08 -1.42
CA SER A 120 -8.88 -18.58 -2.80
C SER A 120 -7.73 -17.58 -3.01
N ARG A 121 -7.22 -16.98 -1.91
CA ARG A 121 -5.99 -16.16 -1.91
C ARG A 121 -4.72 -16.99 -2.04
N VAL A 122 -4.82 -18.31 -1.97
CA VAL A 122 -3.69 -19.25 -1.89
C VAL A 122 -3.62 -20.10 -3.14
N ARG A 123 -2.42 -20.35 -3.66
CA ARG A 123 -2.16 -21.37 -4.68
C ARG A 123 -1.01 -22.27 -4.26
N GLU A 124 -1.07 -23.53 -4.66
CA GLU A 124 0.01 -24.49 -4.48
C GLU A 124 1.06 -24.32 -5.58
N LEU A 125 2.33 -24.18 -5.21
CA LEU A 125 3.49 -24.13 -6.11
C LEU A 125 4.28 -25.45 -6.12
N GLN A 126 4.36 -26.12 -4.97
CA GLN A 126 4.88 -27.49 -4.83
C GLN A 126 3.90 -28.30 -3.99
N GLY A 127 3.53 -29.47 -4.49
CA GLY A 127 2.50 -30.30 -3.88
C GLY A 127 2.99 -31.19 -2.75
N GLY A 128 2.07 -31.56 -1.87
CA GLY A 128 2.32 -32.48 -0.79
C GLY A 128 1.21 -32.46 0.25
N LYS A 129 1.34 -33.28 1.29
CA LYS A 129 0.48 -33.15 2.48
C LYS A 129 1.13 -32.21 3.46
N VAL A 130 0.44 -31.13 3.85
CA VAL A 130 0.84 -30.29 4.99
C VAL A 130 0.89 -31.20 6.23
N LYS A 131 2.05 -31.24 6.88
CA LYS A 131 2.28 -32.03 8.10
C LYS A 131 2.48 -31.07 9.28
N PRO A 132 2.11 -31.49 10.51
CA PRO A 132 2.53 -30.76 11.70
C PRO A 132 4.05 -30.61 11.75
N GLY A 133 4.51 -29.40 12.06
CA GLY A 133 5.92 -29.01 12.00
C GLY A 133 6.08 -27.53 11.61
N ALA A 134 7.32 -27.06 11.64
CA ALA A 134 7.62 -25.64 11.52
C ALA A 134 7.12 -25.02 10.20
N VAL A 135 6.51 -23.84 10.28
CA VAL A 135 6.05 -23.08 9.12
C VAL A 135 7.02 -21.93 8.86
N VAL A 136 7.39 -21.74 7.59
CA VAL A 136 8.28 -20.66 7.15
C VAL A 136 7.55 -19.79 6.13
N TYR A 137 7.45 -18.48 6.38
CA TYR A 137 7.03 -17.49 5.39
C TYR A 137 8.27 -16.85 4.75
N TRP A 138 8.54 -17.17 3.49
CA TRP A 138 9.44 -16.42 2.63
C TRP A 138 8.77 -15.10 2.22
N CYS A 139 9.15 -14.03 2.92
CA CYS A 139 8.76 -12.67 2.57
C CYS A 139 9.63 -12.16 1.41
N SER A 140 9.00 -11.56 0.40
CA SER A 140 9.69 -10.99 -0.77
C SER A 140 9.10 -9.64 -1.16
N ARG A 141 7.81 -9.61 -1.55
CA ARG A 141 7.12 -8.41 -2.03
C ARG A 141 6.41 -7.64 -0.92
N ASP A 142 5.87 -8.34 0.09
CA ASP A 142 4.96 -7.74 1.08
C ASP A 142 5.66 -7.55 2.43
N GLN A 143 6.59 -6.59 2.47
CA GLN A 143 7.53 -6.35 3.59
C GLN A 143 6.88 -5.55 4.74
N ARG A 144 5.89 -6.18 5.39
CA ARG A 144 5.13 -5.64 6.53
C ARG A 144 4.59 -6.76 7.42
N VAL A 145 4.32 -6.44 8.68
CA VAL A 145 3.73 -7.38 9.66
C VAL A 145 2.21 -7.31 9.65
N ASN A 146 1.62 -6.11 9.65
CA ASN A 146 0.16 -5.98 9.69
C ASN A 146 -0.42 -5.92 8.26
N ASP A 147 -1.71 -6.25 8.13
CA ASP A 147 -2.43 -6.29 6.85
C ASP A 147 -1.73 -7.16 5.76
N ASN A 148 -1.10 -8.27 6.15
CA ASN A 148 -0.35 -9.18 5.27
C ASN A 148 -1.02 -10.57 5.23
N TRP A 149 -1.70 -10.91 4.13
CA TRP A 149 -2.38 -12.21 3.98
C TRP A 149 -1.43 -13.41 3.97
N ALA A 150 -0.19 -13.26 3.47
CA ALA A 150 0.79 -14.35 3.44
C ALA A 150 1.28 -14.70 4.86
N LEU A 151 1.58 -13.68 5.67
CA LEU A 151 1.95 -13.88 7.07
C LEU A 151 0.77 -14.38 7.92
N LEU A 152 -0.45 -13.87 7.69
CA LEU A 152 -1.67 -14.37 8.34
C LEU A 152 -1.91 -15.86 8.03
N TYR A 153 -1.75 -16.27 6.77
CA TYR A 153 -1.89 -17.66 6.35
C TYR A 153 -0.82 -18.56 6.99
N ALA A 154 0.44 -18.13 6.99
CA ALA A 154 1.51 -18.87 7.65
C ALA A 154 1.27 -19.01 9.17
N ALA A 155 0.74 -17.98 9.82
CA ALA A 155 0.39 -18.01 11.24
C ALA A 155 -0.84 -18.87 11.54
N GLU A 156 -1.84 -18.89 10.65
CA GLU A 156 -2.98 -19.82 10.72
C GLU A 156 -2.49 -21.27 10.67
N LYS A 157 -1.71 -21.66 9.66
CA LYS A 157 -1.24 -23.05 9.52
C LYS A 157 -0.26 -23.45 10.64
N ALA A 158 0.51 -22.50 11.18
CA ALA A 158 1.30 -22.70 12.39
C ALA A 158 0.42 -22.96 13.63
N GLN A 159 -0.67 -22.20 13.81
CA GLN A 159 -1.62 -22.38 14.90
C GLN A 159 -2.40 -23.70 14.79
N GLU A 160 -2.95 -24.03 13.60
CA GLU A 160 -3.67 -25.29 13.33
C GLU A 160 -2.83 -26.53 13.69
N SER A 161 -1.52 -26.46 13.48
CA SER A 161 -0.58 -27.54 13.72
C SER A 161 0.19 -27.45 15.05
N GLY A 162 -0.11 -26.46 15.90
CA GLY A 162 0.60 -26.24 17.17
C GLY A 162 2.11 -26.03 17.01
N SER A 163 2.54 -25.48 15.88
CA SER A 163 3.92 -25.49 15.40
C SER A 163 4.52 -24.08 15.32
N PRO A 164 5.87 -23.93 15.36
CA PRO A 164 6.50 -22.63 15.37
C PRO A 164 6.48 -21.96 13.99
N LEU A 165 6.50 -20.62 13.98
CA LEU A 165 6.53 -19.78 12.78
C LEU A 165 7.84 -18.98 12.70
N ALA A 166 8.36 -18.83 11.48
CA ALA A 166 9.43 -17.91 11.16
C ALA A 166 9.14 -17.16 9.85
N VAL A 167 9.69 -15.96 9.74
CA VAL A 167 9.76 -15.19 8.49
C VAL A 167 11.19 -15.19 8.00
N VAL A 168 11.40 -15.49 6.73
CA VAL A 168 12.70 -15.43 6.07
C VAL A 168 12.65 -14.41 4.94
N PHE A 169 13.67 -13.55 4.85
CA PHE A 169 13.89 -12.67 3.72
C PHE A 169 15.23 -13.03 3.07
N ASN A 170 15.26 -13.18 1.75
CA ASN A 170 16.50 -13.44 1.02
C ASN A 170 16.98 -12.20 0.25
N LEU A 171 18.04 -11.58 0.76
CA LEU A 171 18.72 -10.46 0.12
C LEU A 171 19.57 -10.95 -1.06
N VAL A 172 19.15 -10.58 -2.27
CA VAL A 172 19.91 -10.84 -3.50
C VAL A 172 20.98 -9.77 -3.72
N PRO A 173 22.19 -10.13 -4.20
CA PRO A 173 23.30 -9.18 -4.35
C PRO A 173 23.07 -8.11 -5.42
N LYS A 174 22.15 -8.36 -6.36
CA LYS A 174 21.69 -7.40 -7.38
C LYS A 174 20.22 -7.67 -7.72
N PHE A 175 19.42 -6.63 -7.87
CA PHE A 175 18.02 -6.75 -8.29
C PHE A 175 17.67 -5.68 -9.33
N LEU A 176 17.53 -6.07 -10.60
CA LEU A 176 17.01 -5.22 -11.69
C LEU A 176 17.58 -3.79 -11.75
N GLY A 177 18.89 -3.63 -11.51
CA GLY A 177 19.56 -2.32 -11.54
C GLY A 177 19.34 -1.40 -10.33
N ALA A 178 18.67 -1.88 -9.27
CA ALA A 178 18.51 -1.15 -8.01
C ALA A 178 19.85 -0.72 -7.40
N GLY A 179 19.91 0.52 -6.91
CA GLY A 179 21.07 1.13 -6.24
C GLY A 179 20.77 1.50 -4.78
N ALA A 180 21.57 2.42 -4.23
CA ALA A 180 21.50 2.83 -2.83
C ALA A 180 20.10 3.31 -2.43
N ARG A 181 19.46 4.08 -3.30
CA ARG A 181 18.10 4.59 -3.12
C ARG A 181 17.07 3.51 -2.80
N GLN A 182 17.11 2.40 -3.53
CA GLN A 182 16.14 1.33 -3.37
C GLN A 182 16.53 0.39 -2.23
N PHE A 183 17.78 -0.05 -2.19
CA PHE A 183 18.25 -0.99 -1.16
C PHE A 183 18.25 -0.37 0.24
N GLY A 184 18.64 0.90 0.39
CA GLY A 184 18.59 1.62 1.66
C GLY A 184 17.15 1.78 2.17
N PHE A 185 16.22 2.22 1.32
CA PHE A 185 14.80 2.31 1.66
C PHE A 185 14.21 0.93 2.05
N MET A 186 14.55 -0.12 1.31
CA MET A 186 14.10 -1.49 1.57
C MET A 186 14.63 -2.02 2.90
N LEU A 187 15.95 -2.06 3.10
CA LEU A 187 16.57 -2.65 4.29
C LEU A 187 16.23 -1.91 5.58
N ARG A 188 16.12 -0.56 5.54
CA ARG A 188 15.65 0.22 6.71
C ARG A 188 14.20 -0.14 7.07
N GLY A 189 13.36 -0.48 6.09
CA GLY A 189 12.01 -1.00 6.32
C GLY A 189 12.00 -2.45 6.85
N ILE A 190 12.85 -3.33 6.31
CA ILE A 190 12.99 -4.71 6.80
C ILE A 190 13.54 -4.75 8.23
N ARG A 191 14.44 -3.84 8.61
CA ARG A 191 14.89 -3.66 10.01
C ARG A 191 13.74 -3.35 10.96
N GLU A 192 12.80 -2.50 10.54
CA GLU A 192 11.57 -2.21 11.31
C GLU A 192 10.67 -3.45 11.40
N MET A 193 10.46 -4.16 10.29
CA MET A 193 9.65 -5.39 10.24
C MET A 193 10.23 -6.50 11.13
N ALA A 194 11.54 -6.74 11.07
CA ALA A 194 12.23 -7.75 11.88
C ALA A 194 12.04 -7.49 13.38
N ALA A 195 12.22 -6.24 13.82
CA ALA A 195 12.02 -5.84 15.21
C ALA A 195 10.55 -5.97 15.68
N GLU A 196 9.57 -5.80 14.77
CA GLU A 196 8.16 -6.04 15.12
C GLU A 196 7.79 -7.53 15.15
N LEU A 197 8.40 -8.36 14.30
CA LEU A 197 8.25 -9.82 14.35
C LEU A 197 8.82 -10.39 15.66
N GLU A 198 10.02 -9.95 16.06
CA GLU A 198 10.66 -10.35 17.33
C GLU A 198 9.79 -9.99 18.55
N GLN A 199 9.20 -8.78 18.57
CA GLN A 199 8.26 -8.36 19.62
C GLN A 199 7.01 -9.25 19.73
N ARG A 200 6.65 -9.96 18.66
CA ARG A 200 5.53 -10.91 18.60
C ARG A 200 5.96 -12.36 18.81
N GLY A 201 7.24 -12.62 19.10
CA GLY A 201 7.81 -13.96 19.27
C GLY A 201 8.03 -14.73 17.97
N ILE A 202 7.90 -14.08 16.81
CA ILE A 202 8.11 -14.70 15.49
C ILE A 202 9.58 -14.51 15.11
N LYS A 203 10.30 -15.61 14.87
CA LYS A 203 11.71 -15.52 14.46
C LYS A 203 11.83 -14.91 13.06
N PHE A 204 12.82 -14.05 12.87
CA PHE A 204 13.23 -13.52 11.58
C PHE A 204 14.58 -14.10 11.15
N ALA A 205 14.75 -14.39 9.86
CA ALA A 205 16.02 -14.79 9.27
C ALA A 205 16.31 -13.94 8.02
N LEU A 206 17.52 -13.36 7.95
CA LEU A 206 18.04 -12.72 6.75
C LEU A 206 19.03 -13.67 6.07
N LEU A 207 18.70 -14.13 4.86
CA LEU A 207 19.60 -14.91 4.02
C LEU A 207 20.24 -14.00 2.96
N GLU A 208 21.45 -14.31 2.53
CA GLU A 208 22.16 -13.58 1.48
C GLU A 208 22.58 -14.55 0.36
N GLY A 209 22.27 -14.23 -0.89
CA GLY A 209 22.62 -15.05 -2.05
C GLY A 209 21.45 -15.33 -3.00
N ASP A 210 21.55 -16.43 -3.76
CA ASP A 210 20.48 -16.89 -4.66
C ASP A 210 19.38 -17.63 -3.87
N PRO A 211 18.10 -17.19 -3.93
CA PRO A 211 16.99 -17.88 -3.25
C PRO A 211 16.89 -19.38 -3.54
N VAL A 212 17.27 -19.81 -4.75
CA VAL A 212 17.22 -21.22 -5.17
C VAL A 212 18.27 -22.07 -4.46
N GLU A 213 19.35 -21.47 -3.96
CA GLU A 213 20.36 -22.16 -3.16
C GLU A 213 20.16 -22.02 -1.65
N THR A 214 19.69 -20.86 -1.19
CA THR A 214 19.63 -20.51 0.24
C THR A 214 18.36 -21.01 0.92
N LEU A 215 17.20 -20.90 0.26
CA LEU A 215 15.92 -21.28 0.87
C LEU A 215 15.77 -22.79 1.07
N PRO A 216 16.17 -23.68 0.14
CA PRO A 216 16.12 -25.12 0.39
C PRO A 216 16.98 -25.54 1.58
N LYS A 217 18.20 -24.97 1.71
CA LYS A 217 19.09 -25.21 2.86
C LYS A 217 18.45 -24.73 4.18
N PHE A 218 17.83 -23.55 4.16
CA PHE A 218 17.12 -23.03 5.34
C PHE A 218 15.92 -23.89 5.72
N VAL A 219 15.10 -24.30 4.74
CA VAL A 219 13.94 -25.21 4.91
C VAL A 219 14.35 -26.54 5.54
N GLU A 220 15.46 -27.13 5.07
CA GLU A 220 16.01 -28.38 5.62
C GLU A 220 16.50 -28.18 7.06
N ALA A 221 17.37 -27.19 7.31
CA ALA A 221 17.94 -26.92 8.62
C ALA A 221 16.86 -26.54 9.67
N SER A 222 15.86 -25.75 9.26
CA SER A 222 14.75 -25.34 10.13
C SER A 222 13.71 -26.45 10.31
N LYS A 223 13.84 -27.57 9.59
CA LYS A 223 12.88 -28.69 9.57
C LYS A 223 11.47 -28.22 9.25
N ALA A 224 11.34 -27.30 8.30
CA ALA A 224 10.04 -26.78 7.89
C ALA A 224 9.18 -27.90 7.27
N THR A 225 7.87 -27.87 7.51
CA THR A 225 6.89 -28.78 6.89
C THR A 225 5.91 -28.07 5.97
N LEU A 226 5.94 -26.74 5.94
CA LEU A 226 5.24 -25.88 4.99
C LEU A 226 6.09 -24.64 4.71
N LEU A 227 6.32 -24.34 3.43
CA LEU A 227 6.83 -23.06 2.97
C LEU A 227 5.65 -22.21 2.45
N VAL A 228 5.62 -20.94 2.81
CA VAL A 228 4.65 -19.94 2.31
C VAL A 228 5.43 -18.80 1.66
N THR A 229 4.95 -18.19 0.58
CA THR A 229 5.49 -16.93 0.03
C THR A 229 4.39 -15.97 -0.41
N ASP A 230 4.72 -14.70 -0.59
CA ASP A 230 3.83 -13.72 -1.23
C ASP A 230 3.87 -13.78 -2.78
N MET A 231 2.86 -13.22 -3.45
CA MET A 231 2.75 -13.22 -4.91
C MET A 231 3.45 -12.03 -5.59
N SER A 232 4.30 -12.33 -6.57
CA SER A 232 4.79 -11.34 -7.54
C SER A 232 4.69 -11.89 -8.97
N PRO A 233 4.12 -11.14 -9.93
CA PRO A 233 3.99 -11.60 -11.31
C PRO A 233 5.28 -11.36 -12.14
N LEU A 234 6.33 -10.80 -11.54
CA LEU A 234 7.56 -10.47 -12.27
C LEU A 234 8.39 -11.72 -12.55
N ARG A 235 8.93 -11.80 -13.78
CA ARG A 235 9.62 -12.97 -14.34
C ARG A 235 10.69 -13.55 -13.40
N LEU A 236 11.54 -12.70 -12.83
CA LEU A 236 12.61 -13.13 -11.93
C LEU A 236 12.06 -13.72 -10.61
N GLY A 237 11.01 -13.12 -10.06
CA GLY A 237 10.33 -13.62 -8.85
C GLY A 237 9.62 -14.95 -9.08
N LEU A 238 9.05 -15.15 -10.28
CA LEU A 238 8.47 -16.43 -10.70
C LEU A 238 9.55 -17.51 -10.89
N GLN A 239 10.68 -17.17 -11.53
CA GLN A 239 11.81 -18.09 -11.74
C GLN A 239 12.41 -18.58 -10.41
N TRP A 240 12.57 -17.71 -9.41
CA TRP A 240 13.02 -18.13 -8.08
C TRP A 240 12.01 -19.07 -7.40
N ARG A 241 10.72 -18.76 -7.50
CA ARG A 241 9.65 -19.61 -6.92
C ARG A 241 9.60 -20.99 -7.57
N GLU A 242 9.73 -21.06 -8.89
CA GLU A 242 9.85 -22.31 -9.65
C GLU A 242 11.12 -23.10 -9.27
N GLY A 243 12.27 -22.43 -9.17
CA GLY A 243 13.53 -23.05 -8.74
C GLY A 243 13.46 -23.61 -7.33
N VAL A 244 12.91 -22.86 -6.37
CA VAL A 244 12.72 -23.30 -4.97
C VAL A 244 11.71 -24.45 -4.90
N ALA A 245 10.59 -24.38 -5.61
CA ALA A 245 9.60 -25.46 -5.67
C ALA A 245 10.20 -26.79 -6.13
N ASN A 246 11.05 -26.75 -7.17
CA ASN A 246 11.76 -27.93 -7.68
C ASN A 246 12.87 -28.45 -6.73
N ALA A 247 13.35 -27.63 -5.79
CA ALA A 247 14.44 -27.95 -4.88
C ALA A 247 13.98 -28.44 -3.48
N ILE A 248 12.67 -28.45 -3.20
CA ILE A 248 12.11 -28.86 -1.90
C ILE A 248 11.04 -29.97 -2.05
N SER A 249 10.92 -30.80 -1.01
CA SER A 249 9.97 -31.92 -0.95
C SER A 249 8.80 -31.68 0.01
N ILE A 250 8.60 -30.45 0.47
CA ILE A 250 7.49 -30.04 1.33
C ILE A 250 6.49 -29.20 0.52
N PRO A 251 5.21 -29.11 0.96
CA PRO A 251 4.26 -28.18 0.37
C PRO A 251 4.81 -26.76 0.35
N PHE A 252 4.60 -26.08 -0.78
CA PHE A 252 4.96 -24.69 -0.98
C PHE A 252 3.75 -23.93 -1.48
N HIS A 253 3.22 -23.01 -0.68
CA HIS A 253 2.03 -22.24 -1.01
C HIS A 253 2.43 -20.78 -1.31
N GLU A 254 1.78 -20.16 -2.29
CA GLU A 254 1.89 -18.73 -2.54
C GLU A 254 0.55 -18.04 -2.23
N VAL A 255 0.61 -16.88 -1.58
CA VAL A 255 -0.56 -16.09 -1.19
C VAL A 255 -0.52 -14.71 -1.86
N ASP A 256 -1.62 -14.28 -2.49
CA ASP A 256 -1.75 -12.89 -2.94
C ASP A 256 -2.06 -11.97 -1.74
N ALA A 257 -0.99 -11.48 -1.14
CA ALA A 257 -0.98 -10.47 -0.08
C ALA A 257 -0.91 -9.03 -0.61
N HIS A 258 -0.78 -8.84 -1.92
CA HIS A 258 -0.52 -7.54 -2.53
C HIS A 258 -1.78 -6.87 -3.07
N ASN A 259 -2.66 -7.66 -3.67
CA ASN A 259 -3.89 -7.20 -4.31
C ASN A 259 -5.11 -7.36 -3.40
N VAL A 260 -6.13 -6.52 -3.59
CA VAL A 260 -7.40 -6.66 -2.87
C VAL A 260 -8.02 -8.01 -3.25
N VAL A 261 -8.22 -8.24 -4.55
CA VAL A 261 -8.67 -9.52 -5.12
C VAL A 261 -7.44 -10.25 -5.66
N PRO A 262 -7.23 -11.55 -5.37
CA PRO A 262 -6.11 -12.31 -5.91
C PRO A 262 -6.02 -12.22 -7.43
N VAL A 263 -4.82 -12.10 -8.00
CA VAL A 263 -4.65 -11.84 -9.44
C VAL A 263 -5.31 -12.88 -10.36
N TRP A 264 -5.37 -14.14 -9.91
CA TRP A 264 -6.04 -15.25 -10.61
C TRP A 264 -7.58 -15.25 -10.43
N GLU A 265 -8.09 -14.74 -9.30
CA GLU A 265 -9.52 -14.55 -9.03
C GLU A 265 -10.08 -13.30 -9.72
N ALA A 266 -9.27 -12.25 -9.84
CA ALA A 266 -9.66 -10.97 -10.45
C ALA A 266 -10.03 -11.12 -11.93
N SER A 267 -9.33 -12.00 -12.65
CA SER A 267 -9.72 -12.50 -13.97
C SER A 267 -8.96 -13.77 -14.34
N ASP A 268 -9.62 -14.62 -15.12
CA ASP A 268 -9.13 -15.85 -15.75
C ASP A 268 -8.14 -15.64 -16.92
N LYS A 269 -7.77 -14.39 -17.22
CA LYS A 269 -6.98 -14.00 -18.40
C LYS A 269 -6.45 -12.57 -18.32
N LYS A 270 -5.55 -12.23 -19.25
CA LYS A 270 -5.12 -10.85 -19.54
C LYS A 270 -6.32 -10.00 -19.95
N GLU A 271 -6.60 -8.93 -19.21
CA GLU A 271 -7.72 -8.04 -19.48
C GLU A 271 -7.38 -6.94 -20.49
N VAL A 272 -8.38 -6.53 -21.29
CA VAL A 272 -8.19 -5.50 -22.33
C VAL A 272 -7.78 -4.17 -21.71
N GLY A 273 -8.34 -3.84 -20.54
CA GLY A 273 -7.96 -2.68 -19.74
C GLY A 273 -8.94 -2.41 -18.61
N ALA A 274 -8.78 -1.26 -17.94
CA ALA A 274 -9.54 -0.93 -16.73
C ALA A 274 -11.07 -1.01 -16.90
N ARG A 275 -11.62 -0.80 -18.11
CA ARG A 275 -13.06 -0.93 -18.39
C ARG A 275 -13.58 -2.34 -18.13
N THR A 276 -12.83 -3.37 -18.50
CA THR A 276 -13.28 -4.77 -18.41
C THR A 276 -12.96 -5.36 -17.03
N LEU A 277 -11.77 -5.09 -16.49
CA LEU A 277 -11.38 -5.56 -15.15
C LEU A 277 -12.25 -4.96 -14.02
N ARG A 278 -12.60 -3.65 -14.07
CA ARG A 278 -13.39 -2.98 -13.02
C ARG A 278 -14.71 -3.71 -12.70
N GLY A 279 -15.40 -4.19 -13.74
CA GLY A 279 -16.67 -4.90 -13.59
C GLY A 279 -16.54 -6.31 -13.00
N ARG A 280 -15.33 -6.90 -13.05
CA ARG A 280 -15.00 -8.16 -12.36
C ARG A 280 -14.69 -7.88 -10.90
N LEU A 281 -13.68 -7.04 -10.62
CA LEU A 281 -13.28 -6.64 -9.28
C LEU A 281 -14.47 -6.21 -8.41
N ALA A 282 -15.40 -5.43 -8.98
CA ALA A 282 -16.63 -5.00 -8.30
C ALA A 282 -17.52 -6.14 -7.77
N LYS A 283 -17.54 -7.30 -8.43
CA LYS A 283 -18.28 -8.51 -7.98
C LYS A 283 -17.57 -9.22 -6.82
N HIS A 284 -16.25 -9.12 -6.77
CA HIS A 284 -15.39 -9.78 -5.79
C HIS A 284 -15.21 -8.93 -4.51
N TYR A 285 -15.35 -7.60 -4.57
CA TYR A 285 -15.21 -6.72 -3.38
C TYR A 285 -16.01 -7.14 -2.12
N PRO A 286 -17.24 -7.71 -2.18
CA PRO A 286 -17.93 -8.18 -0.97
C PRO A 286 -17.20 -9.30 -0.21
N GLN A 287 -16.44 -10.13 -0.92
CA GLN A 287 -15.63 -11.23 -0.36
C GLN A 287 -14.24 -10.74 0.05
N TYR A 288 -13.58 -9.98 -0.82
CA TYR A 288 -12.14 -9.69 -0.66
C TYR A 288 -11.80 -8.31 -0.10
N LEU A 289 -12.66 -7.28 -0.25
CA LEU A 289 -12.41 -5.92 0.29
C LEU A 289 -12.96 -5.79 1.72
N VAL A 290 -12.52 -6.71 2.57
CA VAL A 290 -12.88 -6.87 3.99
C VAL A 290 -11.77 -6.35 4.90
N GLU A 291 -12.06 -6.17 6.19
CA GLU A 291 -11.00 -5.89 7.19
C GLU A 291 -10.10 -7.10 7.39
N PHE A 292 -8.85 -6.85 7.77
CA PHE A 292 -7.90 -7.90 8.14
C PHE A 292 -8.15 -8.39 9.57
N PRO A 293 -8.03 -9.70 9.86
CA PRO A 293 -7.97 -10.20 11.23
C PRO A 293 -6.65 -9.76 11.90
N GLU A 294 -6.62 -9.78 13.23
CA GLU A 294 -5.37 -9.64 13.98
C GLU A 294 -4.46 -10.85 13.74
N LEU A 295 -3.14 -10.62 13.66
CA LEU A 295 -2.15 -11.69 13.53
C LEU A 295 -2.15 -12.56 14.81
N PRO A 296 -2.50 -13.86 14.73
CA PRO A 296 -2.57 -14.69 15.92
C PRO A 296 -1.21 -14.90 16.58
N ALA A 297 -1.22 -15.05 17.91
CA ALA A 297 -0.01 -15.35 18.68
C ALA A 297 0.39 -16.82 18.51
N VAL A 298 1.44 -17.07 17.72
CA VAL A 298 2.06 -18.39 17.59
C VAL A 298 2.92 -18.66 18.84
N LYS A 299 2.47 -19.58 19.70
CA LYS A 299 3.08 -19.87 21.02
C LYS A 299 4.01 -21.09 21.06
N ALA A 300 4.29 -21.68 19.91
CA ALA A 300 5.13 -22.87 19.84
C ALA A 300 6.62 -22.49 19.85
N ASP A 301 7.37 -23.09 20.77
CA ASP A 301 8.82 -22.90 20.83
C ASP A 301 9.51 -23.54 19.63
N TRP A 302 10.51 -22.84 19.10
CA TRP A 302 11.44 -23.43 18.14
C TRP A 302 12.33 -24.45 18.86
N PRO A 303 12.45 -25.71 18.38
CA PRO A 303 13.46 -26.64 18.90
C PRO A 303 14.86 -26.06 18.68
N ALA A 304 15.85 -26.56 19.42
CA ALA A 304 17.25 -26.19 19.19
C ALA A 304 17.64 -26.50 17.74
N THR A 305 18.01 -25.47 16.99
CA THR A 305 18.42 -25.51 15.57
C THR A 305 19.41 -24.38 15.29
N ASP A 306 20.38 -24.68 14.43
CA ASP A 306 21.38 -23.78 13.87
C ASP A 306 20.93 -23.13 12.54
N ALA A 307 19.69 -23.38 12.10
CA ALA A 307 19.13 -22.84 10.86
C ALA A 307 19.06 -21.31 10.78
N PHE A 308 18.97 -20.64 11.94
CA PHE A 308 18.84 -19.19 12.00
C PHE A 308 20.24 -18.55 12.01
N PRO A 309 20.58 -17.72 11.01
CA PRO A 309 21.81 -16.94 11.06
C PRO A 309 21.78 -15.97 12.26
N PRO A 310 22.94 -15.48 12.72
CA PRO A 310 23.00 -14.42 13.71
C PRO A 310 22.15 -13.20 13.29
N ALA A 311 21.66 -12.44 14.28
CA ALA A 311 20.97 -11.19 14.01
C ALA A 311 21.85 -10.28 13.14
N PRO A 312 21.37 -9.76 11.99
CA PRO A 312 22.21 -9.04 11.06
C PRO A 312 22.66 -7.70 11.65
N ASP A 313 23.93 -7.35 11.41
CA ASP A 313 24.41 -5.99 11.63
C ASP A 313 23.81 -5.07 10.55
N TRP A 314 22.62 -4.55 10.86
CA TRP A 314 21.85 -3.70 9.96
C TRP A 314 22.61 -2.47 9.50
N ASP A 315 23.42 -1.86 10.38
CA ASP A 315 24.08 -0.60 10.05
C ASP A 315 25.26 -0.87 9.10
N SER A 316 26.11 -1.86 9.38
CA SER A 316 27.16 -2.30 8.44
C SER A 316 26.60 -2.79 7.10
N LEU A 317 25.48 -3.54 7.10
CA LEU A 317 24.84 -4.03 5.89
C LEU A 317 24.27 -2.89 5.03
N ILE A 318 23.59 -1.93 5.66
CA ILE A 318 23.02 -0.76 4.96
C ILE A 318 24.14 0.10 4.39
N ASP A 319 25.20 0.38 5.16
CA ASP A 319 26.34 1.17 4.70
C ASP A 319 27.06 0.49 3.51
N MET A 320 27.17 -0.85 3.52
CA MET A 320 27.73 -1.62 2.40
C MET A 320 26.93 -1.42 1.11
N VAL A 321 25.60 -1.61 1.14
CA VAL A 321 24.78 -1.50 -0.08
C VAL A 321 24.59 -0.06 -0.54
N VAL A 322 24.55 0.91 0.39
CA VAL A 322 24.48 2.34 0.06
C VAL A 322 25.79 2.81 -0.58
N SER A 323 26.94 2.35 -0.08
CA SER A 323 28.25 2.65 -0.70
C SER A 323 28.35 2.06 -2.11
N ALA A 324 27.98 0.78 -2.27
CA ALA A 324 28.02 0.07 -3.55
C ALA A 324 27.03 0.65 -4.59
N GLY A 325 25.87 1.12 -4.15
CA GLY A 325 24.81 1.68 -5.00
C GLY A 325 24.82 3.20 -5.17
N SER A 326 25.89 3.88 -4.73
CA SER A 326 25.99 5.34 -4.57
C SER A 326 25.73 6.19 -5.83
N ALA A 327 25.78 5.59 -7.03
CA ALA A 327 25.42 6.24 -8.28
C ALA A 327 23.95 6.75 -8.35
N VAL A 328 23.06 6.17 -7.53
CA VAL A 328 21.68 6.66 -7.33
C VAL A 328 21.43 6.79 -5.81
N PRO A 329 21.67 7.97 -5.22
CA PRO A 329 21.64 8.16 -3.77
C PRO A 329 20.23 8.06 -3.18
N GLU A 330 20.17 7.72 -1.89
CA GLU A 330 18.95 7.75 -1.06
C GLU A 330 18.22 9.11 -1.13
N VAL A 331 16.94 9.11 -0.77
CA VAL A 331 16.11 10.32 -0.70
C VAL A 331 15.50 10.45 0.69
N ALA A 332 15.75 11.57 1.36
CA ALA A 332 15.32 11.77 2.75
C ALA A 332 13.80 11.94 2.93
N TRP A 333 13.05 12.28 1.87
CA TRP A 333 11.61 12.56 2.02
C TRP A 333 10.76 11.30 2.23
N ALA A 334 11.22 10.15 1.77
CA ALA A 334 10.53 8.88 1.88
C ALA A 334 11.13 8.11 3.07
N ILE A 335 10.64 8.40 4.28
CA ILE A 335 11.02 7.66 5.49
C ILE A 335 10.48 6.23 5.34
N PRO A 336 11.30 5.18 5.28
CA PRO A 336 10.83 3.80 5.09
C PRO A 336 10.18 3.21 6.35
N GLY A 337 9.50 2.07 6.18
CA GLY A 337 8.88 1.32 7.26
C GLY A 337 7.36 1.42 7.26
N GLU A 338 6.71 0.41 7.85
CA GLU A 338 5.26 0.26 7.93
C GLU A 338 4.60 1.42 8.71
N ARG A 339 5.23 1.85 9.81
CA ARG A 339 4.76 2.98 10.61
C ARG A 339 4.76 4.28 9.82
N ALA A 340 5.81 4.51 9.02
CA ALA A 340 5.92 5.68 8.16
C ALA A 340 4.91 5.64 7.00
N ALA A 341 4.69 4.46 6.42
CA ALA A 341 3.71 4.23 5.36
C ALA A 341 2.26 4.49 5.83
N LEU A 342 1.90 4.01 7.03
CA LEU A 342 0.58 4.24 7.62
C LEU A 342 0.40 5.71 8.02
N ALA A 343 1.43 6.35 8.59
CA ALA A 343 1.41 7.79 8.89
C ALA A 343 1.24 8.64 7.61
N ALA A 344 1.93 8.29 6.52
CA ALA A 344 1.77 8.93 5.21
C ALA A 344 0.35 8.74 4.64
N THR A 345 -0.23 7.55 4.83
CA THR A 345 -1.61 7.23 4.44
C THR A 345 -2.62 8.11 5.18
N HIS A 346 -2.53 8.18 6.51
CA HIS A 346 -3.42 9.04 7.30
C HIS A 346 -3.21 10.54 7.01
N ALA A 347 -1.96 11.00 6.83
CA ALA A 347 -1.67 12.39 6.47
C ALA A 347 -2.24 12.77 5.08
N TYR A 348 -2.23 11.84 4.13
CA TYR A 348 -2.88 12.04 2.84
C TYR A 348 -4.41 12.11 2.98
N LEU A 349 -5.02 11.08 3.58
CA LEU A 349 -6.49 10.96 3.62
C LEU A 349 -7.16 12.09 4.40
N ASN A 350 -6.57 12.50 5.53
CA ASN A 350 -7.14 13.56 6.37
C ASN A 350 -6.95 14.98 5.82
N SER A 351 -5.88 15.25 5.07
CA SER A 351 -5.47 16.64 4.76
C SER A 351 -5.28 16.96 3.28
N ARG A 352 -5.19 15.94 2.39
CA ARG A 352 -4.80 16.13 0.99
C ARG A 352 -5.67 15.37 -0.02
N LEU A 353 -6.48 14.39 0.40
CA LEU A 353 -7.41 13.65 -0.46
C LEU A 353 -8.36 14.57 -1.25
N SER A 354 -8.84 15.66 -0.64
CA SER A 354 -9.71 16.64 -1.31
C SER A 354 -9.05 17.31 -2.51
N LEU A 355 -7.71 17.36 -2.55
CA LEU A 355 -6.92 17.90 -3.66
C LEU A 355 -6.75 16.90 -4.81
N TYR A 356 -7.20 15.65 -4.68
CA TYR A 356 -6.93 14.59 -5.67
C TYR A 356 -7.58 14.84 -7.05
N GLU A 357 -8.57 15.72 -7.15
CA GLU A 357 -9.05 16.24 -8.45
C GLU A 357 -7.93 16.92 -9.27
N HIS A 358 -6.87 17.40 -8.61
CA HIS A 358 -5.68 17.97 -9.21
C HIS A 358 -4.56 16.94 -9.49
N ARG A 359 -4.81 15.62 -9.41
CA ARG A 359 -3.80 14.56 -9.70
C ARG A 359 -3.09 14.66 -11.05
N ASN A 360 -3.63 15.44 -11.98
CA ASN A 360 -3.08 15.71 -13.31
C ASN A 360 -2.35 17.07 -13.42
N LYS A 361 -1.96 17.67 -12.29
CA LYS A 361 -1.33 19.00 -12.18
C LYS A 361 0.07 18.89 -11.54
N PRO A 362 1.15 18.72 -12.33
CA PRO A 362 2.53 18.57 -11.83
C PRO A 362 3.03 19.74 -10.97
N GLU A 363 2.46 20.93 -11.13
CA GLU A 363 2.70 22.11 -10.28
C GLU A 363 2.03 22.01 -8.90
N LYS A 364 1.07 21.08 -8.71
CA LYS A 364 0.37 20.78 -7.45
C LYS A 364 0.63 19.35 -6.95
N PRO A 365 1.89 18.93 -6.73
CA PRO A 365 2.23 17.54 -6.44
C PRO A 365 1.60 16.99 -5.15
N GLN A 366 1.24 17.88 -4.20
CA GLN A 366 0.60 17.52 -2.93
C GLN A 366 -0.79 16.89 -3.10
N ALA A 367 -1.38 17.01 -4.30
CA ALA A 367 -2.58 16.31 -4.70
C ALA A 367 -2.41 14.78 -4.74
N LEU A 368 -1.21 14.27 -5.02
CA LEU A 368 -0.94 12.83 -5.05
C LEU A 368 -0.68 12.27 -3.65
N SER A 369 -1.04 11.02 -3.39
CA SER A 369 -0.87 10.40 -2.07
C SER A 369 0.58 10.38 -1.59
N GLY A 370 1.52 10.10 -2.49
CA GLY A 370 2.92 9.84 -2.15
C GLY A 370 3.19 8.40 -1.73
N LEU A 371 2.19 7.51 -1.84
CA LEU A 371 2.25 6.15 -1.27
C LEU A 371 2.96 5.10 -2.13
N SER A 372 3.31 5.40 -3.38
CA SER A 372 3.82 4.38 -4.31
C SER A 372 5.16 3.71 -3.89
N PRO A 373 6.13 4.36 -3.22
CA PRO A 373 7.29 3.65 -2.67
C PRO A 373 6.89 2.58 -1.65
N TYR A 374 5.99 2.93 -0.72
CA TYR A 374 5.52 2.03 0.33
C TYR A 374 4.67 0.89 -0.23
N LEU A 375 3.83 1.17 -1.24
CA LEU A 375 3.07 0.14 -1.93
C LEU A 375 3.99 -0.80 -2.71
N HIS A 376 5.02 -0.29 -3.40
CA HIS A 376 5.98 -1.10 -4.17
C HIS A 376 6.72 -2.12 -3.30
N PHE A 377 7.31 -1.69 -2.18
CA PHE A 377 7.97 -2.57 -1.22
C PHE A 377 6.99 -3.30 -0.28
N GLY A 378 5.68 -3.13 -0.47
CA GLY A 378 4.66 -3.75 0.36
C GLY A 378 4.71 -3.34 1.85
N GLN A 379 5.31 -2.19 2.18
CA GLN A 379 5.34 -1.60 3.53
C GLN A 379 3.97 -1.05 3.95
N VAL A 380 2.98 -0.99 3.04
CA VAL A 380 1.56 -0.82 3.40
C VAL A 380 0.68 -1.60 2.43
N SER A 381 -0.38 -2.22 2.96
CA SER A 381 -1.38 -2.93 2.16
C SER A 381 -2.22 -1.96 1.30
N GLY A 382 -2.30 -2.21 0.00
CA GLY A 382 -3.23 -1.49 -0.88
C GLY A 382 -4.70 -1.65 -0.46
N GLN A 383 -5.05 -2.80 0.12
CA GLN A 383 -6.37 -3.06 0.70
C GLN A 383 -6.63 -2.21 1.95
N ARG A 384 -5.66 -2.08 2.87
CA ARG A 384 -5.76 -1.14 4.02
C ARG A 384 -6.00 0.29 3.55
N VAL A 385 -5.20 0.77 2.59
CA VAL A 385 -5.37 2.13 2.05
C VAL A 385 -6.76 2.33 1.43
N ALA A 386 -7.30 1.32 0.73
CA ALA A 386 -8.65 1.37 0.16
C ALA A 386 -9.76 1.35 1.22
N LEU A 387 -9.62 0.57 2.30
CA LEU A 387 -10.54 0.55 3.45
C LEU A 387 -10.56 1.91 4.17
N GLU A 388 -9.38 2.47 4.46
CA GLU A 388 -9.27 3.79 5.08
C GLU A 388 -9.86 4.88 4.18
N ALA A 389 -9.61 4.86 2.87
CA ALA A 389 -10.17 5.81 1.93
C ALA A 389 -11.72 5.75 1.88
N LYS A 390 -12.31 4.55 1.94
CA LYS A 390 -13.78 4.37 1.96
C LYS A 390 -14.46 5.01 3.18
N LYS A 391 -13.74 5.26 4.28
CA LYS A 391 -14.27 6.01 5.44
C LYS A 391 -14.62 7.47 5.09
N PHE A 392 -13.96 8.04 4.07
CA PHE A 392 -14.19 9.40 3.57
C PHE A 392 -15.28 9.50 2.48
N SER A 393 -15.85 8.39 2.00
CA SER A 393 -16.82 8.40 0.89
C SER A 393 -18.06 9.27 1.13
N LYS A 394 -18.45 9.51 2.40
CA LYS A 394 -19.60 10.37 2.73
C LYS A 394 -19.31 11.87 2.59
N SER A 395 -18.04 12.29 2.68
CA SER A 395 -17.63 13.70 2.65
C SER A 395 -16.85 14.07 1.38
N GLN A 396 -16.18 13.10 0.74
CA GLN A 396 -15.27 13.31 -0.39
C GLN A 396 -15.46 12.26 -1.50
N SER A 397 -16.69 11.80 -1.77
CA SER A 397 -16.99 10.66 -2.67
C SER A 397 -16.20 10.65 -3.98
N LYS A 398 -16.25 11.74 -4.76
CA LYS A 398 -15.54 11.86 -6.05
C LYS A 398 -14.02 11.68 -5.95
N ALA A 399 -13.42 12.18 -4.86
CA ALA A 399 -11.98 12.04 -4.63
C ALA A 399 -11.64 10.60 -4.24
N VAL A 400 -12.45 9.97 -3.37
CA VAL A 400 -12.31 8.55 -3.01
C VAL A 400 -12.48 7.64 -4.22
N GLU A 401 -13.53 7.84 -5.02
CA GLU A 401 -13.80 7.07 -6.24
C GLU A 401 -12.64 7.15 -7.22
N SER A 402 -12.14 8.36 -7.53
CA SER A 402 -11.00 8.50 -8.44
C SER A 402 -9.69 7.98 -7.84
N PHE A 403 -9.52 8.02 -6.52
CA PHE A 403 -8.31 7.50 -5.85
C PHE A 403 -8.31 5.97 -5.81
N VAL A 404 -9.43 5.35 -5.45
CA VAL A 404 -9.59 3.89 -5.41
C VAL A 404 -9.54 3.26 -6.82
N GLU A 405 -10.03 3.94 -7.86
CA GLU A 405 -9.81 3.52 -9.26
C GLU A 405 -8.32 3.36 -9.59
N GLU A 406 -7.46 4.28 -9.16
CA GLU A 406 -6.02 4.24 -9.46
C GLU A 406 -5.27 3.27 -8.51
N LEU A 407 -5.66 3.23 -7.22
CA LEU A 407 -5.05 2.37 -6.19
C LEU A 407 -5.38 0.87 -6.36
N VAL A 408 -6.59 0.55 -6.80
CA VAL A 408 -7.10 -0.82 -6.94
C VAL A 408 -7.15 -1.18 -8.42
N VAL A 409 -8.06 -0.60 -9.20
CA VAL A 409 -8.32 -1.04 -10.59
C VAL A 409 -7.10 -0.88 -11.51
N ARG A 410 -6.35 0.22 -11.44
CA ARG A 410 -5.14 0.39 -12.29
C ARG A 410 -3.94 -0.40 -11.79
N ARG A 411 -3.78 -0.54 -10.47
CA ARG A 411 -2.70 -1.31 -9.86
C ARG A 411 -2.84 -2.80 -10.15
N GLU A 412 -4.02 -3.34 -9.88
CA GLU A 412 -4.35 -4.77 -10.06
C GLU A 412 -4.47 -5.16 -11.53
N LEU A 413 -4.80 -4.19 -12.42
CA LEU A 413 -4.64 -4.38 -13.87
C LEU A 413 -3.18 -4.56 -14.30
N SER A 414 -2.25 -3.88 -13.62
CA SER A 414 -0.82 -3.99 -13.96
C SER A 414 -0.26 -5.35 -13.53
N ASP A 415 -0.69 -5.84 -12.35
CA ASP A 415 -0.43 -7.21 -11.91
C ASP A 415 -1.06 -8.24 -12.85
N ASN A 416 -2.34 -8.07 -13.23
CA ASN A 416 -3.02 -8.93 -14.22
C ASN A 416 -2.26 -9.00 -15.56
N PHE A 417 -1.79 -7.87 -16.07
CA PHE A 417 -1.02 -7.84 -17.31
C PHE A 417 0.30 -8.62 -17.17
N CYS A 418 1.10 -8.35 -16.14
CA CYS A 418 2.38 -9.03 -15.95
C CYS A 418 2.23 -10.52 -15.62
N PHE A 419 1.14 -10.92 -14.95
CA PHE A 419 0.86 -12.32 -14.61
C PHE A 419 0.52 -13.16 -15.84
N TYR A 420 -0.27 -12.60 -16.76
CA TYR A 420 -0.72 -13.29 -17.97
C TYR A 420 0.17 -13.04 -19.21
N GLU A 421 1.04 -12.03 -19.22
CA GLU A 421 1.96 -11.73 -20.32
C GLU A 421 3.43 -11.97 -19.96
N LYS A 422 4.03 -13.05 -20.47
CA LYS A 422 5.44 -13.38 -20.19
C LYS A 422 6.44 -12.37 -20.77
N ASN A 423 6.03 -11.60 -21.79
CA ASN A 423 6.84 -10.54 -22.43
C ASN A 423 6.42 -9.13 -21.98
N TYR A 424 5.99 -8.95 -20.72
CA TYR A 424 5.46 -7.67 -20.21
C TYR A 424 6.43 -6.48 -20.26
N ASP A 425 7.70 -6.71 -20.54
CA ASP A 425 8.80 -5.73 -20.63
C ASP A 425 9.30 -5.53 -22.07
N LYS A 426 8.64 -6.12 -23.07
CA LYS A 426 8.99 -6.00 -24.50
C LYS A 426 7.78 -5.61 -25.35
N LEU A 427 8.05 -5.21 -26.59
CA LEU A 427 6.98 -4.82 -27.53
C LEU A 427 6.05 -5.99 -27.85
N GLU A 428 6.55 -7.22 -27.86
CA GLU A 428 5.77 -8.44 -28.08
C GLU A 428 4.71 -8.70 -26.98
N GLY A 429 4.83 -8.06 -25.81
CA GLY A 429 3.79 -8.10 -24.79
C GLY A 429 2.49 -7.36 -25.19
N GLN A 430 2.58 -6.45 -26.17
CA GLN A 430 1.42 -5.84 -26.80
C GLN A 430 0.78 -6.80 -27.81
N THR A 431 -0.20 -7.58 -27.35
CA THR A 431 -0.91 -8.56 -28.19
C THR A 431 -2.09 -7.98 -28.98
N TYR A 432 -2.38 -6.67 -28.88
CA TYR A 432 -3.40 -6.02 -29.70
C TYR A 432 -2.82 -5.53 -31.02
N GLN A 433 -3.14 -6.24 -32.10
CA GLN A 433 -2.56 -6.06 -33.44
C GLN A 433 -2.61 -4.61 -33.95
N TRP A 434 -3.66 -3.83 -33.63
CA TRP A 434 -3.78 -2.43 -34.05
C TRP A 434 -2.57 -1.55 -33.67
N ALA A 435 -1.95 -1.84 -32.53
CA ALA A 435 -0.81 -1.10 -32.01
C ALA A 435 0.51 -1.54 -32.67
N LEU A 436 0.66 -2.85 -32.91
CA LEU A 436 1.81 -3.39 -33.65
C LEU A 436 1.78 -2.91 -35.11
N ASP A 437 0.63 -3.02 -35.79
CA ASP A 437 0.44 -2.58 -37.18
C ASP A 437 0.77 -1.09 -37.35
N THR A 438 0.29 -0.24 -36.44
CA THR A 438 0.50 1.21 -36.55
C THR A 438 1.93 1.61 -36.23
N LEU A 439 2.61 0.94 -35.29
CA LEU A 439 4.03 1.17 -35.03
C LEU A 439 4.91 0.66 -36.19
N ALA A 440 4.56 -0.50 -36.77
CA ALA A 440 5.26 -1.06 -37.94
C ALA A 440 5.10 -0.18 -39.19
N ALA A 441 3.89 0.31 -39.46
CA ALA A 441 3.60 1.20 -40.59
C ALA A 441 4.41 2.51 -40.55
N HIS A 442 4.65 3.03 -39.34
CA HIS A 442 5.40 4.27 -39.09
C HIS A 442 6.89 4.02 -38.75
N ALA A 443 7.38 2.78 -38.85
CA ALA A 443 8.75 2.42 -38.46
C ALA A 443 9.85 3.08 -39.30
N GLN A 444 9.54 3.57 -40.50
CA GLN A 444 10.48 4.26 -41.41
C GLN A 444 10.35 5.78 -41.39
N ASP A 445 9.45 6.34 -40.58
CA ASP A 445 9.23 7.79 -40.52
C ASP A 445 10.48 8.52 -40.01
N LYS A 446 10.76 9.70 -40.57
CA LYS A 446 11.89 10.50 -40.09
C LYS A 446 11.59 11.02 -38.68
N ARG A 447 12.29 10.50 -37.67
CA ARG A 447 12.21 11.01 -36.29
C ARG A 447 12.69 12.47 -36.28
N PRO A 448 12.00 13.38 -35.56
CA PRO A 448 12.42 14.78 -35.47
C PRO A 448 13.73 14.96 -34.71
N TYR A 449 14.00 14.06 -33.76
CA TYR A 449 15.24 13.97 -32.98
C TYR A 449 15.56 12.50 -32.71
N VAL A 450 16.83 12.16 -32.49
CA VAL A 450 17.22 10.85 -31.97
C VAL A 450 18.24 11.06 -30.85
N TYR A 451 17.89 10.64 -29.63
CA TYR A 451 18.74 10.75 -28.45
C TYR A 451 19.27 9.38 -28.02
N SER A 452 20.58 9.34 -27.76
CA SER A 452 21.23 8.28 -26.98
C SER A 452 20.69 8.23 -25.56
N LEU A 453 20.68 7.04 -24.93
CA LEU A 453 20.31 6.84 -23.53
C LEU A 453 20.99 7.85 -22.58
N GLU A 454 22.29 8.13 -22.75
CA GLU A 454 23.04 9.08 -21.93
C GLU A 454 22.43 10.51 -21.95
N LYS A 455 22.08 11.03 -23.14
CA LYS A 455 21.47 12.35 -23.30
C LYS A 455 20.07 12.42 -22.66
N LEU A 456 19.30 11.33 -22.75
CA LEU A 456 18.01 11.21 -22.07
C LEU A 456 18.23 11.20 -20.54
N GLU A 457 19.11 10.33 -20.05
CA GLU A 457 19.43 10.17 -18.64
C GLU A 457 19.86 11.50 -17.98
N GLN A 458 20.74 12.24 -18.64
CA GLN A 458 21.30 13.51 -18.19
C GLN A 458 20.35 14.72 -18.37
N ALA A 459 19.11 14.52 -18.84
CA ALA A 459 18.14 15.58 -19.14
C ALA A 459 18.66 16.63 -20.16
N ARG A 460 19.27 16.14 -21.25
CA ARG A 460 19.89 16.95 -22.33
C ARG A 460 19.12 16.86 -23.64
N THR A 461 17.81 17.07 -23.60
CA THR A 461 16.95 17.21 -24.80
C THR A 461 16.65 18.68 -25.11
N HIS A 462 16.06 18.94 -26.28
CA HIS A 462 15.55 20.26 -26.68
C HIS A 462 14.31 20.71 -25.88
N ASP A 463 13.64 19.80 -25.15
CA ASP A 463 12.35 20.05 -24.50
C ASP A 463 12.55 20.27 -22.99
N ASP A 464 12.32 21.50 -22.52
CA ASP A 464 12.55 21.88 -21.14
C ASP A 464 11.57 21.22 -20.16
N LEU A 465 10.35 20.89 -20.61
CA LEU A 465 9.37 20.14 -19.82
C LEU A 465 9.80 18.67 -19.66
N TRP A 466 10.31 18.04 -20.72
CA TRP A 466 10.85 16.68 -20.63
C TRP A 466 12.07 16.61 -19.71
N ASN A 467 13.02 17.54 -19.89
CA ASN A 467 14.20 17.65 -19.04
C ASN A 467 13.79 17.87 -17.56
N THR A 468 12.78 18.71 -17.31
CA THR A 468 12.21 18.93 -15.96
C THR A 468 11.67 17.62 -15.36
N ALA A 469 10.91 16.83 -16.12
CA ALA A 469 10.39 15.54 -15.65
C ALA A 469 11.51 14.54 -15.31
N GLN A 470 12.52 14.44 -16.17
CA GLN A 470 13.72 13.62 -15.93
C GLN A 470 14.43 14.05 -14.65
N LEU A 471 14.62 15.35 -14.41
CA LEU A 471 15.27 15.85 -13.19
C LEU A 471 14.45 15.59 -11.91
N GLU A 472 13.12 15.65 -11.97
CA GLU A 472 12.27 15.26 -10.83
C GLU A 472 12.44 13.79 -10.46
N MET A 473 12.59 12.91 -11.45
CA MET A 473 12.88 11.49 -11.25
C MET A 473 14.28 11.26 -10.66
N VAL A 474 15.31 11.86 -11.28
CA VAL A 474 16.72 11.64 -10.89
C VAL A 474 16.97 12.13 -9.46
N TYR A 475 16.54 13.34 -9.10
CA TYR A 475 16.82 13.95 -7.80
C TYR A 475 15.75 13.67 -6.74
N GLY A 476 14.47 13.58 -7.12
CA GLY A 476 13.38 13.31 -6.18
C GLY A 476 13.10 11.81 -5.95
N GLY A 477 13.58 10.92 -6.82
CA GLY A 477 13.27 9.48 -6.75
C GLY A 477 11.80 9.14 -7.03
N LYS A 478 10.98 10.12 -7.45
CA LYS A 478 9.57 9.92 -7.78
C LYS A 478 9.06 11.01 -8.74
N MET A 479 8.98 10.70 -10.03
CA MET A 479 8.35 11.58 -11.02
C MET A 479 6.83 11.69 -10.81
N HIS A 480 6.25 12.88 -11.04
CA HIS A 480 4.80 13.09 -11.02
C HIS A 480 4.08 12.21 -12.06
N GLY A 481 2.95 11.58 -11.69
CA GLY A 481 2.30 10.55 -12.51
C GLY A 481 1.89 11.02 -13.91
N PHE A 482 1.34 12.24 -14.02
CA PHE A 482 1.04 12.84 -15.34
C PHE A 482 2.29 13.01 -16.22
N MET A 483 3.44 13.30 -15.61
CA MET A 483 4.68 13.50 -16.34
C MET A 483 5.32 12.20 -16.80
N ARG A 484 5.12 11.07 -16.10
CA ARG A 484 5.56 9.74 -16.59
C ARG A 484 4.96 9.41 -17.97
N MET A 485 3.67 9.68 -18.16
CA MET A 485 2.98 9.50 -19.44
C MET A 485 3.60 10.35 -20.56
N TYR A 486 3.85 11.64 -20.28
CA TYR A 486 4.46 12.55 -21.25
C TYR A 486 5.90 12.13 -21.57
N TRP A 487 6.68 11.85 -20.53
CA TRP A 487 8.09 11.48 -20.58
C TRP A 487 8.33 10.23 -21.43
N ALA A 488 7.61 9.12 -21.18
CA ALA A 488 7.76 7.88 -21.93
C ALA A 488 7.29 8.02 -23.39
N LYS A 489 6.25 8.83 -23.65
CA LYS A 489 5.80 9.13 -25.02
C LYS A 489 6.84 9.91 -25.81
N LYS A 490 7.56 10.84 -25.18
CA LYS A 490 8.66 11.56 -25.83
C LYS A 490 9.89 10.67 -26.08
N ILE A 491 10.13 9.64 -25.28
CA ILE A 491 11.16 8.64 -25.59
C ILE A 491 10.82 7.91 -26.90
N LEU A 492 9.57 7.49 -27.11
CA LEU A 492 9.12 6.93 -28.41
C LEU A 492 9.34 7.90 -29.58
N GLU A 493 9.03 9.19 -29.40
CA GLU A 493 9.21 10.21 -30.44
C GLU A 493 10.68 10.44 -30.83
N TRP A 494 11.61 10.20 -29.89
CA TRP A 494 13.02 10.62 -30.01
C TRP A 494 14.04 9.47 -29.87
N THR A 495 13.65 8.24 -30.16
CA THR A 495 14.54 7.07 -30.24
C THR A 495 14.42 6.38 -31.60
N ALA A 496 15.38 5.49 -31.92
CA ALA A 496 15.45 4.87 -33.23
C ALA A 496 14.27 3.91 -33.51
N SER A 497 13.67 3.29 -32.50
CA SER A 497 12.53 2.37 -32.66
C SER A 497 11.69 2.25 -31.38
N PRO A 498 10.46 1.71 -31.45
CA PRO A 498 9.62 1.50 -30.26
C PRO A 498 10.21 0.51 -29.25
N GLU A 499 11.01 -0.46 -29.71
CA GLU A 499 11.73 -1.41 -28.85
C GLU A 499 12.83 -0.69 -28.05
N GLN A 500 13.65 0.13 -28.72
CA GLN A 500 14.64 0.98 -28.05
C GLN A 500 13.98 2.00 -27.12
N ALA A 501 12.82 2.53 -27.50
CA ALA A 501 12.05 3.44 -26.65
C ALA A 501 11.64 2.76 -25.35
N LEU A 502 11.16 1.53 -25.44
CA LEU A 502 10.71 0.74 -24.30
C LEU A 502 11.89 0.31 -23.41
N GLU A 503 13.00 -0.13 -24.00
CA GLU A 503 14.25 -0.44 -23.30
C GLU A 503 14.73 0.76 -22.47
N TYR A 504 14.84 1.94 -23.10
CA TYR A 504 15.31 3.16 -22.42
C TYR A 504 14.32 3.64 -21.34
N ALA A 505 13.01 3.54 -21.59
CA ALA A 505 12.00 3.92 -20.62
C ALA A 505 12.00 3.00 -19.38
N ILE A 506 12.11 1.68 -19.58
CA ILE A 506 12.21 0.71 -18.48
C ILE A 506 13.50 0.94 -17.70
N TYR A 507 14.66 1.03 -18.37
CA TYR A 507 15.95 1.28 -17.72
C TYR A 507 15.93 2.52 -16.82
N LEU A 508 15.46 3.65 -17.33
CA LEU A 508 15.45 4.91 -16.57
C LEU A 508 14.44 4.89 -15.42
N ASN A 509 13.27 4.25 -15.61
CA ASN A 509 12.28 4.04 -14.56
C ASN A 509 12.87 3.18 -13.42
N ASP A 510 13.50 2.08 -13.77
CA ASP A 510 13.96 1.05 -12.84
C ASP A 510 15.28 1.41 -12.15
N LYS A 511 16.07 2.32 -12.74
CA LYS A 511 17.24 2.92 -12.10
C LYS A 511 16.87 3.98 -11.06
N TYR A 512 15.98 4.92 -11.38
CA TYR A 512 15.81 6.14 -10.57
C TYR A 512 14.58 6.20 -9.68
N GLN A 513 13.47 5.54 -10.04
CA GLN A 513 12.25 5.60 -9.23
C GLN A 513 12.38 4.69 -8.01
N LEU A 514 11.93 5.16 -6.84
CA LEU A 514 11.69 4.31 -5.69
C LEU A 514 10.62 3.24 -5.98
N ASP A 515 9.64 3.56 -6.83
CA ASP A 515 8.51 2.71 -7.21
C ASP A 515 8.63 2.09 -8.62
N GLY A 516 9.87 1.96 -9.12
CA GLY A 516 10.19 1.22 -10.36
C GLY A 516 10.43 -0.28 -10.12
N ARG A 517 10.81 -1.05 -11.15
CA ARG A 517 10.98 -2.52 -11.10
C ARG A 517 9.71 -3.23 -10.63
N ASP A 518 8.59 -2.72 -11.11
CA ASP A 518 7.25 -2.97 -10.58
C ASP A 518 6.28 -3.18 -11.76
N PRO A 519 5.25 -4.05 -11.64
CA PRO A 519 4.24 -4.23 -12.68
C PRO A 519 3.65 -2.91 -13.20
N ASN A 520 3.42 -1.93 -12.33
CA ASN A 520 2.94 -0.59 -12.70
C ASN A 520 3.94 0.20 -13.56
N GLY A 521 5.24 -0.03 -13.38
CA GLY A 521 6.31 0.58 -14.17
C GLY A 521 6.33 0.04 -15.60
N TYR A 522 6.37 -1.28 -15.76
CA TYR A 522 6.35 -1.95 -17.07
C TYR A 522 5.09 -1.60 -17.87
N VAL A 523 3.92 -1.74 -17.23
CA VAL A 523 2.62 -1.43 -17.85
C VAL A 523 2.46 0.07 -18.12
N GLY A 524 3.00 0.94 -17.27
CA GLY A 524 3.05 2.38 -17.53
C GLY A 524 3.88 2.76 -18.76
N CYS A 525 5.01 2.07 -18.98
CA CYS A 525 5.84 2.24 -20.17
C CYS A 525 5.12 1.70 -21.42
N LEU A 526 4.57 0.49 -21.37
CA LEU A 526 3.82 -0.10 -22.49
C LEU A 526 2.52 0.64 -22.83
N TRP A 527 1.78 1.17 -21.85
CA TRP A 527 0.65 2.07 -22.10
C TRP A 527 1.09 3.34 -22.83
N SER A 528 2.27 3.86 -22.47
CA SER A 528 2.83 5.07 -23.06
C SER A 528 3.33 4.87 -24.48
N ILE A 529 4.05 3.77 -24.74
CA ILE A 529 4.83 3.53 -25.96
C ILE A 529 4.06 2.62 -26.94
N ALA A 530 3.42 1.55 -26.45
CA ALA A 530 2.75 0.54 -27.26
C ALA A 530 1.21 0.58 -27.13
N GLY A 531 0.62 1.49 -26.35
CA GLY A 531 -0.84 1.61 -26.21
C GLY A 531 -1.51 0.45 -25.49
N VAL A 532 -0.79 -0.32 -24.66
CA VAL A 532 -1.38 -1.35 -23.79
C VAL A 532 -2.44 -0.71 -22.89
N HIS A 533 -3.63 -1.31 -22.84
CA HIS A 533 -4.82 -0.79 -22.14
C HIS A 533 -5.33 0.60 -22.60
N ASP A 534 -4.90 1.09 -23.76
CA ASP A 534 -5.44 2.27 -24.43
C ASP A 534 -6.17 1.90 -25.74
N GLN A 535 -6.84 2.87 -26.33
CA GLN A 535 -7.42 2.80 -27.67
C GLN A 535 -6.51 3.47 -28.70
N GLY A 536 -6.78 3.23 -29.99
CA GLY A 536 -6.20 4.02 -31.08
C GLY A 536 -6.68 5.48 -31.07
N TRP A 537 -5.80 6.37 -31.51
CA TRP A 537 -6.00 7.82 -31.65
C TRP A 537 -5.81 8.27 -33.11
N LYS A 538 -5.99 9.58 -33.37
CA LYS A 538 -5.72 10.14 -34.71
C LYS A 538 -4.25 9.88 -35.08
N GLU A 539 -4.08 9.26 -36.24
CA GLU A 539 -2.80 8.86 -36.84
C GLU A 539 -1.85 10.06 -37.07
N ARG A 540 -0.56 9.83 -36.82
CA ARG A 540 0.53 10.81 -36.89
C ARG A 540 1.84 10.09 -37.19
N ASP A 541 2.75 10.80 -37.84
CA ASP A 541 4.12 10.36 -38.07
C ASP A 541 4.80 9.92 -36.75
N VAL A 542 5.64 8.89 -36.83
CA VAL A 542 6.35 8.18 -35.74
C VAL A 542 5.43 7.42 -34.76
N PHE A 543 4.33 8.02 -34.32
CA PHE A 543 3.42 7.40 -33.34
C PHE A 543 2.40 6.44 -33.95
N GLY A 544 2.11 6.59 -35.25
CA GLY A 544 0.89 6.09 -35.83
C GLY A 544 -0.33 6.51 -34.99
N LYS A 545 -1.12 5.51 -34.57
CA LYS A 545 -2.33 5.68 -33.76
C LYS A 545 -2.09 5.61 -32.25
N ILE A 546 -0.85 5.52 -31.76
CA ILE A 546 -0.53 5.60 -30.33
C ILE A 546 -0.90 7.00 -29.79
N ARG A 547 -1.46 7.09 -28.58
CA ARG A 547 -1.89 8.37 -27.97
C ARG A 547 -0.72 9.35 -27.91
N TYR A 548 -0.81 10.45 -28.65
CA TYR A 548 0.20 11.51 -28.65
C TYR A 548 0.01 12.53 -27.52
N MET A 549 1.12 13.11 -27.03
CA MET A 549 1.12 14.21 -26.05
C MET A 549 2.12 15.30 -26.49
N THR A 550 1.64 16.54 -26.61
CA THR A 550 2.45 17.70 -27.00
C THR A 550 2.79 18.61 -25.83
N TYR A 551 3.87 19.38 -25.99
CA TYR A 551 4.22 20.48 -25.10
C TYR A 551 3.07 21.48 -24.92
N ASP A 552 2.50 22.00 -26.02
CA ASP A 552 1.35 22.91 -25.99
C ASP A 552 0.09 22.28 -25.37
N GLY A 553 -0.08 20.96 -25.53
CA GLY A 553 -1.15 20.20 -24.88
C GLY A 553 -0.97 20.14 -23.36
N CYS A 554 0.27 20.16 -22.87
CA CYS A 554 0.60 20.28 -21.45
C CYS A 554 0.45 21.73 -20.96
N LYS A 555 0.91 22.72 -21.75
CA LYS A 555 0.77 24.17 -21.48
C LYS A 555 -0.69 24.61 -21.31
N LYS A 556 -1.62 23.99 -22.04
CA LYS A 556 -3.08 24.19 -21.89
C LYS A 556 -3.68 23.47 -20.68
N LYS A 557 -2.98 22.49 -20.10
CA LYS A 557 -3.45 21.66 -18.98
C LYS A 557 -2.91 22.12 -17.63
N PHE A 558 -1.70 22.65 -17.55
CA PHE A 558 -1.07 23.05 -16.29
C PHE A 558 0.03 24.09 -16.48
N ASP A 559 0.46 24.71 -15.38
CA ASP A 559 1.52 25.72 -15.36
C ASP A 559 2.92 25.06 -15.45
N ILE A 560 3.48 25.03 -16.67
CA ILE A 560 4.82 24.50 -16.94
C ILE A 560 5.91 25.32 -16.21
N PRO A 561 5.97 26.66 -16.30
CA PRO A 561 6.90 27.47 -15.51
C PRO A 561 6.88 27.18 -13.99
N ALA A 562 5.70 27.02 -13.38
CA ALA A 562 5.59 26.68 -11.97
C ALA A 562 6.12 25.27 -11.66
N TYR A 563 5.86 24.28 -12.52
CA TYR A 563 6.44 22.94 -12.40
C TYR A 563 7.98 22.98 -12.52
N ALA A 564 8.52 23.65 -13.53
CA ALA A 564 9.95 23.82 -13.73
C ALA A 564 10.63 24.55 -12.55
N ALA A 565 10.02 25.62 -12.06
CA ALA A 565 10.51 26.35 -10.88
C ALA A 565 10.49 25.48 -9.61
N ARG A 566 9.46 24.63 -9.42
CA ARG A 566 9.40 23.67 -8.31
C ARG A 566 10.51 22.63 -8.40
N VAL A 567 10.70 22.01 -9.56
CA VAL A 567 11.75 20.99 -9.74
C VAL A 567 13.14 21.60 -9.63
N LYS A 568 13.37 22.83 -10.11
CA LYS A 568 14.64 23.55 -9.88
C LYS A 568 14.94 23.73 -8.39
N LYS A 569 13.93 24.04 -7.56
CA LYS A 569 14.08 24.12 -6.09
C LYS A 569 14.35 22.76 -5.45
N LEU A 570 13.67 21.69 -5.90
CA LEU A 570 13.92 20.30 -5.48
C LEU A 570 15.37 19.90 -5.76
N VAL A 571 15.85 20.09 -6.99
CA VAL A 571 17.23 19.77 -7.40
C VAL A 571 18.24 20.58 -6.59
N ALA A 572 17.98 21.87 -6.34
CA ALA A 572 18.85 22.70 -5.52
C ALA A 572 18.92 22.21 -4.07
N ALA A 573 17.78 21.90 -3.44
CA ALA A 573 17.70 21.42 -2.07
C ALA A 573 18.41 20.06 -1.89
N VAL A 574 18.16 19.09 -2.78
CA VAL A 574 18.81 17.77 -2.75
C VAL A 574 20.32 17.87 -3.02
N LYS A 575 20.78 18.85 -3.81
CA LYS A 575 22.21 19.09 -4.01
C LYS A 575 22.89 19.81 -2.85
N SER A 576 22.19 20.68 -2.12
CA SER A 576 22.75 21.36 -0.94
C SER A 576 22.80 20.45 0.28
N ASP A 577 21.77 19.61 0.45
CA ASP A 577 21.68 18.63 1.54
C ASP A 577 20.80 17.45 1.10
N PRO A 578 21.40 16.31 0.67
CA PRO A 578 20.66 15.10 0.32
C PRO A 578 19.87 14.49 1.49
N SER A 579 20.25 14.82 2.75
CA SER A 579 19.63 14.30 3.97
C SER A 579 18.44 15.14 4.47
N ALA A 580 18.17 16.29 3.85
CA ALA A 580 17.15 17.24 4.29
C ALA A 580 15.71 16.70 4.17
N ILE A 581 15.10 16.33 5.31
CA ILE A 581 13.67 16.02 5.39
C ILE A 581 12.84 17.30 5.29
N SER A 582 12.48 17.72 4.07
CA SER A 582 11.71 18.95 3.83
C SER A 582 10.66 18.81 2.73
N ALA A 583 9.66 19.69 2.74
CA ALA A 583 8.67 19.75 1.66
C ALA A 583 9.26 20.20 0.31
N VAL A 584 10.44 20.84 0.29
CA VAL A 584 11.13 21.26 -0.94
C VAL A 584 11.96 20.11 -1.53
N ALA A 585 12.63 19.32 -0.68
CA ALA A 585 13.33 18.10 -1.08
C ALA A 585 12.39 16.91 -1.39
N ASN A 586 11.08 17.06 -1.13
CA ASN A 586 10.06 16.09 -1.49
C ASN A 586 9.43 16.42 -2.86
N PRO A 587 9.50 15.54 -3.87
CA PRO A 587 8.78 15.74 -5.14
C PRO A 587 7.25 15.78 -4.97
N GLY A 588 6.72 15.26 -3.87
CA GLY A 588 5.33 15.36 -3.44
C GLY A 588 4.93 16.71 -2.83
N GLY A 589 5.87 17.60 -2.49
CA GLY A 589 5.57 18.95 -1.96
C GLY A 589 4.92 19.00 -0.56
N PHE A 590 4.94 17.90 0.20
CA PHE A 590 4.43 17.84 1.57
C PHE A 590 5.58 17.55 2.57
N THR A 591 5.45 17.96 3.82
CA THR A 591 6.44 17.62 4.85
C THR A 591 6.25 16.17 5.31
N PRO A 592 7.27 15.29 5.22
CA PRO A 592 7.22 13.94 5.76
C PRO A 592 7.02 13.94 7.29
N GLY A 593 6.47 12.86 7.86
CA GLY A 593 6.32 12.67 9.30
C GLY A 593 5.28 13.55 10.03
N ALA A 594 4.84 14.67 9.45
CA ALA A 594 3.97 15.67 10.09
C ALA A 594 2.57 15.16 10.55
N GLY A 595 2.18 13.93 10.20
CA GLY A 595 0.91 13.31 10.56
C GLY A 595 0.94 12.33 11.75
N SER A 596 2.11 12.01 12.31
CA SER A 596 2.27 10.94 13.33
C SER A 596 1.52 11.19 14.65
N ALA A 597 1.07 12.42 14.89
CA ALA A 597 0.37 12.82 16.10
C ALA A 597 -1.14 12.51 16.14
N ALA A 598 -1.73 11.99 15.06
CA ALA A 598 -3.19 11.98 14.85
C ALA A 598 -3.86 10.60 14.78
N SER A 599 -3.13 9.48 14.89
CA SER A 599 -3.69 8.12 14.76
C SER A 599 -4.31 7.54 16.05
N ALA A 600 -4.14 8.21 17.20
CA ALA A 600 -4.67 7.73 18.48
C ALA A 600 -6.14 8.10 18.71
N GLY A 601 -7.06 7.35 18.07
CA GLY A 601 -8.47 7.23 18.50
C GLY A 601 -9.51 7.93 17.62
N ALA A 602 -10.15 7.15 16.74
CA ALA A 602 -11.34 7.58 16.00
C ALA A 602 -12.62 6.90 16.53
N LYS A 603 -13.61 7.70 16.96
CA LYS A 603 -15.01 7.28 17.11
C LYS A 603 -15.93 8.21 16.31
N THR A 604 -17.01 7.65 15.79
CA THR A 604 -17.87 8.19 14.71
C THR A 604 -18.69 9.43 15.12
N PRO A 605 -18.82 10.48 14.27
CA PRO A 605 -19.65 11.66 14.54
C PRO A 605 -21.07 11.59 13.93
N ALA A 606 -22.00 12.35 14.51
CA ALA A 606 -23.37 12.59 14.01
C ALA A 606 -23.53 13.99 13.35
N LYS A 607 -24.65 14.21 12.64
CA LYS A 607 -24.87 15.33 11.67
C LYS A 607 -25.45 16.63 12.27
N ALA A 608 -24.99 17.79 11.75
CA ALA A 608 -25.74 18.98 11.25
C ALA A 608 -24.80 20.21 11.25
N ALA A 609 -24.39 20.87 10.15
CA ALA A 609 -25.10 21.62 9.08
C ALA A 609 -25.30 23.13 9.38
N GLY A 610 -24.50 24.03 8.77
CA GLY A 610 -24.65 25.50 8.91
C GLY A 610 -23.53 26.40 8.32
N LYS A 611 -23.56 26.63 7.01
CA LYS A 611 -22.82 27.61 6.13
C LYS A 611 -21.85 28.69 6.71
N GLY A 612 -20.63 28.74 6.14
CA GLY A 612 -19.87 29.95 5.74
C GLY A 612 -19.08 30.72 6.83
N THR A 613 -17.90 31.33 6.58
CA THR A 613 -17.00 31.39 5.39
C THR A 613 -15.57 31.78 5.82
N GLY A 614 -14.54 31.16 5.21
CA GLY A 614 -13.19 31.73 5.06
C GLY A 614 -12.18 31.55 6.21
N GLY A 615 -10.92 31.27 5.87
CA GLY A 615 -9.76 31.53 6.76
C GLY A 615 -9.00 30.31 7.31
N THR A 616 -7.99 29.89 6.56
CA THR A 616 -6.74 29.23 7.00
C THR A 616 -6.24 29.67 8.41
N GLY A 617 -5.63 28.84 9.27
CA GLY A 617 -5.23 27.43 9.18
C GLY A 617 -4.08 27.11 10.17
N SER A 618 -3.59 25.85 10.18
CA SER A 618 -2.41 25.33 10.90
C SER A 618 -2.50 25.05 12.43
N GLY A 619 -1.69 24.10 12.89
CA GLY A 619 -1.46 23.74 14.31
C GLY A 619 -2.49 22.75 14.93
N GLY A 620 -2.21 21.48 15.23
CA GLY A 620 -0.93 20.74 15.23
C GLY A 620 -0.63 20.11 16.62
N SER A 621 -0.21 18.84 16.61
CA SER A 621 0.57 18.17 17.68
C SER A 621 -0.10 17.75 19.02
N SER A 622 -0.50 16.46 19.05
CA SER A 622 0.05 15.40 19.93
C SER A 622 -0.32 15.31 21.43
N LYS A 623 -0.90 14.17 21.83
CA LYS A 623 -0.28 13.01 22.51
C LYS A 623 -1.32 11.87 22.54
N ALA A 624 -1.06 10.59 22.24
CA ALA A 624 0.05 9.71 22.58
C ALA A 624 0.12 9.34 24.08
N GLU A 625 -0.61 8.28 24.46
CA GLU A 625 -0.01 7.26 25.34
C GLU A 625 1.00 6.45 24.51
N LYS A 626 2.17 6.03 25.00
CA LYS A 626 2.86 6.35 26.27
C LYS A 626 4.35 6.30 25.96
N ALA A 627 4.96 7.46 25.73
CA ALA A 627 6.39 7.60 26.05
C ALA A 627 6.54 7.51 27.57
N PRO A 628 7.69 7.05 28.12
CA PRO A 628 7.95 7.20 29.55
C PRO A 628 7.73 8.66 29.93
N LEU A 629 6.98 8.91 31.01
CA LEU A 629 6.74 10.26 31.48
C LEU A 629 8.10 10.91 31.76
N GLY A 630 8.29 12.12 31.24
CA GLY A 630 9.46 12.94 31.58
C GLY A 630 9.54 13.20 33.08
N PRO A 631 10.66 13.76 33.57
CA PRO A 631 10.81 14.10 34.98
C PRO A 631 9.58 14.89 35.48
N PRO A 632 9.15 14.67 36.73
CA PRO A 632 8.02 15.40 37.29
C PRO A 632 8.21 16.90 37.11
N CYS A 633 7.18 17.58 36.60
CA CYS A 633 7.21 19.03 36.41
C CYS A 633 7.38 19.71 37.77
N ASP A 634 8.32 20.64 37.89
CA ASP A 634 8.54 21.40 39.11
C ASP A 634 7.62 22.63 39.20
N LYS A 635 7.61 23.26 40.39
CA LYS A 635 6.78 24.43 40.69
C LYS A 635 7.12 25.66 39.87
N GLU A 636 8.40 25.91 39.61
CA GLU A 636 8.87 27.09 38.88
C GLU A 636 8.53 26.96 37.39
N THR A 637 8.79 25.79 36.79
CA THR A 637 8.43 25.45 35.41
C THR A 637 6.92 25.57 35.18
N LEU A 638 6.09 25.02 36.07
CA LEU A 638 4.63 25.12 35.95
C LEU A 638 4.11 26.57 36.01
N LEU A 639 4.65 27.38 36.93
CA LEU A 639 4.29 28.79 37.05
C LEU A 639 4.73 29.58 35.81
N LYS A 640 5.98 29.39 35.36
CA LYS A 640 6.55 30.07 34.18
C LYS A 640 5.75 29.79 32.91
N LEU A 641 5.38 28.53 32.66
CA LEU A 641 4.56 28.14 31.51
C LEU A 641 3.12 28.70 31.61
N THR A 642 2.54 28.73 32.82
CA THR A 642 1.22 29.34 33.06
C THR A 642 1.23 30.86 32.81
N SER A 643 2.28 31.56 33.26
CA SER A 643 2.48 32.98 33.00
C SER A 643 2.65 33.27 31.51
N ALA A 644 3.42 32.46 30.77
CA ALA A 644 3.58 32.60 29.33
C ALA A 644 2.24 32.42 28.58
N ALA A 645 1.45 31.40 28.93
CA ALA A 645 0.15 31.16 28.32
C ALA A 645 -0.88 32.28 28.60
N THR A 646 -0.89 32.82 29.82
CA THR A 646 -1.79 33.93 30.19
C THR A 646 -1.37 35.27 29.59
N ALA A 647 -0.07 35.53 29.46
CA ALA A 647 0.45 36.71 28.76
C ALA A 647 0.11 36.69 27.27
N ALA A 648 0.38 35.59 26.56
CA ALA A 648 0.04 35.46 25.14
C ALA A 648 -1.48 35.56 24.88
N ALA A 649 -2.32 35.06 25.80
CA ALA A 649 -3.77 35.24 25.71
C ALA A 649 -4.19 36.71 25.91
N LYS A 650 -3.48 37.47 26.74
CA LYS A 650 -3.69 38.93 26.89
C LYS A 650 -3.29 39.68 25.62
N GLU A 651 -2.13 39.38 25.03
CA GLU A 651 -1.69 39.93 23.73
C GLU A 651 -2.71 39.65 22.62
N SER A 652 -3.30 38.45 22.61
CA SER A 652 -4.40 38.06 21.70
C SER A 652 -5.68 38.87 21.96
N SER A 653 -6.01 39.12 23.24
CA SER A 653 -7.10 40.03 23.61
C SER A 653 -6.87 41.46 23.09
N GLU A 654 -5.62 41.92 23.10
CA GLU A 654 -5.17 43.24 22.61
C GLU A 654 -4.98 43.31 21.08
N GLY A 655 -5.21 42.22 20.34
CA GLY A 655 -5.19 42.20 18.87
C GLY A 655 -3.83 41.92 18.24
N THR A 656 -2.86 41.43 19.00
CA THR A 656 -1.51 41.12 18.49
C THR A 656 -1.54 39.93 17.53
N ALA A 657 -1.05 40.11 16.30
CA ALA A 657 -1.04 39.07 15.27
C ALA A 657 -0.26 37.81 15.73
N GLY A 658 -0.89 36.64 15.56
CA GLY A 658 -0.34 35.33 15.93
C GLY A 658 -0.21 35.08 17.44
N ALA A 659 -0.64 36.00 18.30
CA ALA A 659 -0.65 35.78 19.75
C ALA A 659 -1.68 34.71 20.16
N ASP A 660 -2.74 34.53 19.38
CA ASP A 660 -3.73 33.46 19.51
C ASP A 660 -3.10 32.08 19.32
N VAL A 661 -2.24 31.93 18.29
CA VAL A 661 -1.49 30.71 18.02
C VAL A 661 -0.47 30.46 19.14
N ARG A 662 0.30 31.49 19.54
CA ARG A 662 1.27 31.40 20.66
C ARG A 662 0.60 30.98 21.97
N ALA A 663 -0.57 31.54 22.28
CA ALA A 663 -1.32 31.20 23.49
C ALA A 663 -1.88 29.78 23.45
N ALA A 664 -2.43 29.34 22.31
CA ALA A 664 -2.91 27.98 22.12
C ALA A 664 -1.75 26.96 22.22
N ASP A 665 -0.58 27.26 21.67
CA ASP A 665 0.60 26.40 21.75
C ASP A 665 1.24 26.37 23.13
N ALA A 666 1.25 27.48 23.88
CA ALA A 666 1.66 27.50 25.28
C ALA A 666 0.73 26.65 26.17
N LEU A 667 -0.59 26.67 25.91
CA LEU A 667 -1.55 25.79 26.57
C LEU A 667 -1.33 24.31 26.19
N ARG A 668 -0.99 24.00 24.93
CA ARG A 668 -0.61 22.64 24.50
C ARG A 668 0.74 22.18 25.07
N ALA A 669 1.67 23.10 25.36
CA ALA A 669 2.91 22.77 26.06
C ALA A 669 2.61 22.29 27.49
N LEU A 670 1.77 23.02 28.24
CA LEU A 670 1.28 22.62 29.57
C LEU A 670 0.59 21.24 29.59
N GLN A 671 -0.04 20.80 28.49
CA GLN A 671 -0.62 19.45 28.37
C GLN A 671 0.43 18.33 28.28
N ARG A 672 1.68 18.66 27.91
CA ARG A 672 2.75 17.67 27.71
C ARG A 672 3.56 17.40 28.97
N GLU A 673 3.46 18.26 29.98
CA GLU A 673 4.18 18.19 31.24
C GLU A 673 3.63 17.12 32.20
N ASN A 674 4.54 16.53 32.99
CA ASN A 674 4.21 15.51 34.00
C ASN A 674 3.80 16.18 35.33
N ILE A 675 2.60 16.75 35.38
CA ILE A 675 2.10 17.54 36.51
C ILE A 675 1.29 16.67 37.48
N SER A 676 1.62 16.73 38.78
CA SER A 676 0.92 15.99 39.84
C SER A 676 -0.30 16.74 40.39
N ALA A 677 -1.26 16.01 40.99
CA ALA A 677 -2.42 16.60 41.64
C ALA A 677 -2.03 17.51 42.83
N ALA A 678 -1.00 17.14 43.59
CA ALA A 678 -0.45 17.95 44.68
C ALA A 678 0.09 19.30 44.17
N LEU A 679 0.81 19.30 43.04
CA LEU A 679 1.36 20.52 42.45
C LEU A 679 0.27 21.46 41.91
N LEU A 680 -0.81 20.92 41.34
CA LEU A 680 -1.98 21.70 40.93
C LEU A 680 -2.71 22.34 42.13
N ALA A 681 -2.77 21.63 43.26
CA ALA A 681 -3.37 22.13 44.49
C ALA A 681 -2.52 23.24 45.15
N ASP A 682 -1.20 23.06 45.21
CA ASP A 682 -0.26 24.04 45.76
C ASP A 682 -0.20 25.34 44.90
N THR A 683 -0.07 25.21 43.58
CA THR A 683 0.14 26.37 42.69
C THR A 683 -1.14 27.10 42.30
N GLN A 684 -2.31 26.47 42.46
CA GLN A 684 -3.63 27.03 42.11
C GLN A 684 -3.80 27.50 40.64
N VAL A 685 -2.87 27.14 39.75
CA VAL A 685 -2.84 27.57 38.33
C VAL A 685 -4.12 27.24 37.55
N GLY A 686 -4.83 26.17 37.95
CA GLY A 686 -6.13 25.82 37.40
C GLY A 686 -7.17 26.96 37.46
N LYS A 687 -7.11 27.86 38.46
CA LYS A 687 -7.96 29.05 38.53
C LYS A 687 -7.65 30.07 37.42
N GLN A 688 -6.39 30.17 37.02
CA GLN A 688 -5.94 31.07 35.96
C GLN A 688 -6.34 30.52 34.59
N ILE A 689 -6.02 29.25 34.31
CA ILE A 689 -6.38 28.57 33.06
C ILE A 689 -7.92 28.52 32.86
N LYS A 690 -8.71 28.32 33.93
CA LYS A 690 -10.18 28.31 33.85
C LYS A 690 -10.79 29.62 33.33
N LYS A 691 -10.09 30.76 33.44
CA LYS A 691 -10.51 32.03 32.81
C LYS A 691 -10.36 31.96 31.28
N LEU A 692 -9.29 31.34 30.79
CA LEU A 692 -9.00 31.18 29.36
C LEU A 692 -9.99 30.25 28.64
N CYS A 693 -10.65 29.33 29.35
CA CYS A 693 -11.74 28.50 28.80
C CYS A 693 -12.94 29.31 28.27
N LYS A 694 -13.03 30.62 28.59
CA LYS A 694 -14.03 31.57 28.09
C LYS A 694 -13.42 32.69 27.23
N HIS A 695 -12.21 32.51 26.71
CA HIS A 695 -11.56 33.49 25.83
C HIS A 695 -12.35 33.70 24.54
N LYS A 696 -12.26 34.90 23.93
CA LYS A 696 -12.97 35.23 22.68
C LYS A 696 -12.48 34.39 21.49
N GLU A 697 -11.17 34.12 21.43
CA GLU A 697 -10.59 33.28 20.38
C GLU A 697 -10.86 31.79 20.64
N ALA A 698 -11.48 31.13 19.65
CA ALA A 698 -11.88 29.73 19.74
C ALA A 698 -10.68 28.77 19.95
N SER A 699 -9.51 29.10 19.39
CA SER A 699 -8.26 28.34 19.55
C SER A 699 -7.79 28.29 21.01
N ILE A 700 -7.72 29.44 21.67
CA ILE A 700 -7.36 29.57 23.10
C ILE A 700 -8.43 28.89 23.97
N ALA A 701 -9.71 29.16 23.71
CA ALA A 701 -10.81 28.62 24.50
C ALA A 701 -10.93 27.09 24.41
N ALA A 702 -10.60 26.49 23.27
CA ALA A 702 -10.51 25.04 23.11
C ALA A 702 -9.31 24.46 23.90
N ALA A 703 -8.10 24.97 23.65
CA ALA A 703 -6.89 24.48 24.32
C ALA A 703 -6.96 24.58 25.85
N GLY A 704 -7.58 25.65 26.38
CA GLY A 704 -7.83 25.81 27.81
C GLY A 704 -8.80 24.78 28.39
N LYS A 705 -9.87 24.43 27.67
CA LYS A 705 -10.84 23.40 28.08
C LYS A 705 -10.22 22.00 28.10
N ASP A 706 -9.42 21.69 27.09
CA ASP A 706 -8.71 20.41 26.98
C ASP A 706 -7.71 20.24 28.13
N LEU A 707 -6.91 21.29 28.42
CA LEU A 707 -5.95 21.30 29.54
C LEU A 707 -6.66 21.15 30.90
N ILE A 708 -7.77 21.86 31.14
CA ILE A 708 -8.56 21.70 32.37
C ILE A 708 -9.13 20.29 32.49
N THR A 709 -9.60 19.69 31.39
CA THR A 709 -10.15 18.33 31.38
C THR A 709 -9.07 17.28 31.68
N GLN A 710 -7.85 17.47 31.18
CA GLN A 710 -6.69 16.64 31.54
C GLN A 710 -6.34 16.76 33.02
N TRP A 711 -6.22 17.98 33.55
CA TRP A 711 -5.91 18.21 34.97
C TRP A 711 -7.01 17.70 35.90
N GLN A 712 -8.29 17.79 35.51
CA GLN A 712 -9.41 17.18 36.25
C GLN A 712 -9.27 15.66 36.33
N LYS A 713 -8.89 14.97 35.24
CA LYS A 713 -8.61 13.53 35.26
C LYS A 713 -7.43 13.19 36.18
N THR A 714 -6.38 14.02 36.20
CA THR A 714 -5.23 13.84 37.10
C THR A 714 -5.62 13.97 38.56
N VAL A 715 -6.44 14.96 38.92
CA VAL A 715 -6.94 15.14 40.30
C VAL A 715 -7.89 14.00 40.69
N LEU A 716 -8.81 13.60 39.81
CA LEU A 716 -9.73 12.48 40.06
C LEU A 716 -8.97 11.16 40.27
N LYS A 717 -7.94 10.87 39.46
CA LYS A 717 -7.10 9.67 39.61
C LYS A 717 -6.26 9.66 40.89
N ALA A 718 -6.00 10.82 41.49
CA ALA A 718 -5.31 10.92 42.78
C ALA A 718 -6.26 10.85 43.99
N ALA A 719 -7.58 10.89 43.75
CA ALA A 719 -8.62 10.79 44.76
C ALA A 719 -9.35 9.41 44.76
N SER A 720 -8.97 8.53 43.81
CA SER A 720 -9.43 7.15 43.63
C SER A 720 -8.33 6.16 43.96
#